data_AF-X5DSX7-F1
#
_entry.id   AF-X5DSX7-F1
#
_cell.length_a   1.000
_cell.length_b   1.000
_cell.length_c   1.000
_cell.angle_alpha   90.00
_cell.angle_beta   90.00
_cell.angle_gamma   90.00
#
_symmetry.space_group_name_H-M   'P 1'
#
loop_
_entity.id
_entity.type
_entity.pdbx_description
1 polymer ?
#
loop_
_entity_poly.entity_id
_entity_poly.type
_entity_poly.pdbx_seq_one_letter_code
_entity_poly.pdbx_strand_id
1 'polypeptide(L)'
;MESQLRPGDLLDNRYRIGETIARGGMSVVYHCVDTRLDRDLAAKVLDPGFAREPAFRARFEREARAVARLNHPCLVNVFDQGVDHRPDGDHVFLVMELVPGGTLRELLRERGPMPPHAALAVMGPVLEALALAHEEGMVHRDVKPDNVLIRDDHQVKLADFGLVRASRRDVTSGGPVIGTAAYLSPEQVRGGHVGPEGDVYSAGILLFELLTGRTPFRGSSPEETALMRLDNEVPAPSTLIAGVPPELDDLVVHATRQDAAARFVDGGGFLAAVRDTRRDLGLPDFQVPAPTASAVHRALEGSVVSDRLSWDDDAMATSMFAAGTTETRDDLPAAHTAETNLVPQVSPTPDPDYPPEPRHLHDDQPPVQERTPPRSRPLTNRGGGATLIWGILLVILVIGVAVAGWWVTSGRYGEIPQVLGQDVSGARAAVEAAGFTATVSEVYSDNDPEETVTGTDPDAGERALRGDDVAVLVSQGRPTVPTPGATDNLSAYQTKLSDRTLTWTVGESVYSDDVRSGIVAEVTPRAGQTVDTGTEVTVKVSKGARPVKVPDVSGMSERQARRAIESAGLEVGDVERRFDEDVDGGDAIGTDVDAGSEVPGSSAVTLILSNAITVPDLEGMSADEAADELRDLGLSPGAGDGVSDTSVSRGDIAAQEPSAGTRVDPAESTTVTLRESTMVRVPFVIGRSVDSATKALEDEGLEVAVEGREDGRVITQSPGPTSRAAVGDTVTLRTL
;
A
#
# COMPACT_ATOMS: atom_id res chain seq x y z
N MET A 1 30.32 13.65 5.30
CA MET A 1 29.78 13.68 6.67
C MET A 1 28.82 14.82 6.72
N GLU A 2 27.53 14.53 6.58
CA GLU A 2 26.47 15.53 6.57
C GLU A 2 26.34 16.17 7.97
N SER A 3 26.26 17.49 8.00
CA SER A 3 26.14 18.32 9.21
C SER A 3 24.74 18.25 9.81
N GLN A 4 24.34 17.08 10.29
CA GLN A 4 23.09 16.90 11.03
C GLN A 4 23.27 17.29 12.50
N LEU A 5 22.28 18.04 13.02
CA LEU A 5 22.22 18.40 14.44
C LEU A 5 22.01 17.14 15.29
N ARG A 6 22.71 17.06 16.42
CA ARG A 6 22.61 15.95 17.38
C ARG A 6 21.80 16.36 18.61
N PRO A 7 21.14 15.42 19.30
CA PRO A 7 20.55 15.69 20.60
C PRO A 7 21.57 16.34 21.56
N GLY A 8 21.17 17.43 22.20
CA GLY A 8 22.00 18.25 23.07
C GLY A 8 22.63 19.49 22.40
N ASP A 9 22.72 19.54 21.06
CA ASP A 9 23.24 20.71 20.36
C ASP A 9 22.36 21.95 20.61
N LEU A 10 22.98 23.14 20.69
CA LEU A 10 22.25 24.40 20.81
C LEU A 10 22.15 25.09 19.45
N LEU A 11 20.94 25.23 18.94
CA LEU A 11 20.62 26.01 17.75
C LEU A 11 20.43 27.49 18.15
N ASP A 12 21.18 28.38 17.49
CA ASP A 12 21.23 29.83 17.76
C ASP A 12 21.46 30.17 19.25
N ASN A 13 22.27 29.35 19.93
CA ASN A 13 22.56 29.46 21.36
C ASN A 13 21.32 29.55 22.28
N ARG A 14 20.15 29.06 21.82
CA ARG A 14 18.88 29.17 22.54
C ARG A 14 18.08 27.87 22.55
N TYR A 15 17.95 27.21 21.41
CA TYR A 15 17.11 26.04 21.28
C TYR A 15 17.95 24.79 21.43
N ARG A 16 17.77 24.05 22.52
CA ARG A 16 18.46 22.77 22.71
C ARG A 16 17.74 21.71 21.91
N ILE A 17 18.41 21.14 20.93
CA ILE A 17 17.89 20.08 20.07
C ILE A 17 17.76 18.80 20.87
N GLY A 18 16.60 18.14 20.74
CA GLY A 18 16.31 16.82 21.28
C GLY A 18 16.23 15.77 20.18
N GLU A 19 15.28 14.84 20.33
CA GLU A 19 15.07 13.77 19.36
C GLU A 19 14.49 14.25 18.04
N THR A 20 14.73 13.48 16.98
CA THR A 20 14.16 13.77 15.66
C THR A 20 12.70 13.32 15.61
N ILE A 21 11.78 14.24 15.30
CA ILE A 21 10.35 13.93 15.14
C ILE A 21 10.07 13.39 13.73
N ALA A 22 10.57 14.07 12.70
CA ALA A 22 10.31 13.70 11.32
C ALA A 22 11.46 14.11 10.39
N ARG A 23 11.70 13.32 9.34
CA ARG A 23 12.64 13.63 8.26
C ARG A 23 11.88 13.75 6.95
N GLY A 24 11.90 14.93 6.34
CA GLY A 24 11.39 15.17 5.00
C GLY A 24 12.53 15.29 3.98
N GLY A 25 12.20 15.35 2.69
CA GLY A 25 13.20 15.43 1.62
C GLY A 25 13.99 16.75 1.55
N MET A 26 13.58 17.79 2.28
CA MET A 26 14.22 19.12 2.26
C MET A 26 14.52 19.67 3.65
N SER A 27 14.03 19.04 4.71
CA SER A 27 14.15 19.52 6.08
C SER A 27 13.98 18.40 7.09
N VAL A 28 14.56 18.56 8.27
CA VAL A 28 14.37 17.68 9.43
C VAL A 28 13.65 18.46 10.53
N VAL A 29 12.67 17.84 11.17
CA VAL A 29 11.95 18.40 12.30
C VAL A 29 12.44 17.71 13.58
N TYR A 30 12.94 18.51 14.50
CA TYR A 30 13.43 18.08 15.80
C TYR A 30 12.47 18.53 16.90
N HIS A 31 12.35 17.72 17.95
CA HIS A 31 11.96 18.23 19.26
C HIS A 31 13.07 19.16 19.76
N CYS A 32 12.71 20.25 20.42
CA CYS A 32 13.68 21.14 21.04
C CYS A 32 13.10 21.84 22.26
N VAL A 33 13.99 22.32 23.14
CA VAL A 33 13.61 23.12 24.31
C VAL A 33 14.15 24.53 24.14
N ASP A 34 13.28 25.53 24.29
CA ASP A 34 13.72 26.92 24.44
C ASP A 34 14.34 27.10 25.83
N THR A 35 15.67 27.21 25.89
CA THR A 35 16.41 27.31 27.16
C THR A 35 16.14 28.60 27.94
N ARG A 36 15.49 29.61 27.34
CA ARG A 36 15.13 30.86 28.03
C ARG A 36 13.76 30.79 28.67
N LEU A 37 12.81 30.13 28.02
CA LEU A 37 11.42 30.03 28.46
C LEU A 37 11.10 28.67 29.10
N ASP A 38 12.03 27.72 29.06
CA ASP A 38 11.91 26.33 29.51
C ASP A 38 10.64 25.67 28.93
N ARG A 39 10.47 25.80 27.61
CA ARG A 39 9.28 25.34 26.87
C ARG A 39 9.68 24.38 25.75
N ASP A 40 8.95 23.29 25.63
CA ASP A 40 9.03 22.34 24.51
C ASP A 40 8.44 22.92 23.22
N LEU A 41 9.20 22.81 22.15
CA LEU A 41 8.94 23.35 20.82
C LEU A 41 9.38 22.35 19.75
N ALA A 42 8.97 22.59 18.51
CA ALA A 42 9.50 21.88 17.35
C ALA A 42 10.40 22.83 16.54
N ALA A 43 11.57 22.35 16.13
CA ALA A 43 12.49 23.07 15.27
C ALA A 43 12.57 22.38 13.90
N LYS A 44 12.06 23.04 12.86
CA LYS A 44 12.20 22.60 11.48
C LYS A 44 13.46 23.22 10.89
N VAL A 45 14.45 22.40 10.61
CA VAL A 45 15.77 22.80 10.12
C VAL A 45 15.89 22.37 8.66
N LEU A 46 16.20 23.32 7.79
CA LEU A 46 16.39 23.08 6.36
C LEU A 46 17.67 22.27 6.13
N ASP A 47 17.63 21.37 5.15
CA ASP A 47 18.83 20.64 4.75
C ASP A 47 19.93 21.61 4.26
N PRO A 48 21.20 21.43 4.69
CA PRO A 48 22.32 22.32 4.36
C PRO A 48 22.54 22.54 2.85
N GLY A 49 22.12 21.59 2.00
CA GLY A 49 22.20 21.71 0.54
C GLY A 49 21.32 22.85 0.01
N PHE A 50 20.11 23.00 0.54
CA PHE A 50 19.18 24.07 0.15
C PHE A 50 19.48 25.40 0.86
N ALA A 51 20.04 25.35 2.08
CA ALA A 51 20.42 26.54 2.84
C ALA A 51 21.44 27.45 2.10
N ARG A 52 22.25 26.87 1.21
CA ARG A 52 23.27 27.59 0.43
C ARG A 52 22.72 28.38 -0.75
N GLU A 53 21.49 28.13 -1.19
CA GLU A 53 20.90 28.83 -2.33
C GLU A 53 20.25 30.16 -1.88
N PRO A 54 20.79 31.33 -2.25
CA PRO A 54 20.32 32.61 -1.71
C PRO A 54 18.86 32.92 -2.07
N ALA A 55 18.42 32.52 -3.27
CA ALA A 55 17.06 32.71 -3.73
C ALA A 55 16.06 31.88 -2.92
N PHE A 56 16.46 30.68 -2.52
CA PHE A 56 15.67 29.78 -1.71
C PHE A 56 15.55 30.30 -0.28
N ARG A 57 16.67 30.66 0.35
CA ARG A 57 16.69 31.23 1.71
C ARG A 57 15.81 32.48 1.83
N ALA A 58 15.92 33.40 0.86
CA ALA A 58 15.11 34.63 0.84
C ALA A 58 13.61 34.38 0.64
N ARG A 59 13.21 33.27 0.00
CA ARG A 59 11.80 32.85 -0.11
C ARG A 59 11.34 32.23 1.20
N PHE A 60 12.11 31.30 1.75
CA PHE A 60 11.82 30.64 3.03
C PHE A 60 11.59 31.66 4.15
N GLU A 61 12.51 32.62 4.33
CA GLU A 61 12.38 33.69 5.34
C GLU A 61 11.14 34.57 5.13
N ARG A 62 10.76 34.82 3.88
CA ARG A 62 9.60 35.65 3.55
C ARG A 62 8.30 34.93 3.87
N GLU A 63 8.21 33.67 3.50
CA GLU A 63 7.03 32.83 3.74
C GLU A 63 6.89 32.52 5.24
N ALA A 64 7.98 32.20 5.93
CA ALA A 64 8.00 31.99 7.39
C ALA A 64 7.53 33.23 8.16
N ARG A 65 7.97 34.45 7.79
CA ARG A 65 7.47 35.69 8.38
C ARG A 65 6.00 35.95 8.14
N ALA A 66 5.47 35.52 6.99
CA ALA A 66 4.06 35.68 6.68
C ALA A 66 3.23 34.74 7.57
N VAL A 67 3.67 33.48 7.72
CA VAL A 67 2.98 32.48 8.56
C VAL A 67 3.02 32.86 10.04
N ALA A 68 4.13 33.42 10.52
CA ALA A 68 4.29 33.87 11.91
C ALA A 68 3.32 35.00 12.33
N ARG A 69 2.60 35.64 11.38
CA ARG A 69 1.55 36.62 11.69
C ARG A 69 0.20 35.96 11.98
N LEU A 70 0.02 34.71 11.56
CA LEU A 70 -1.20 33.97 11.78
C LEU A 70 -1.14 33.31 13.16
N ASN A 71 -2.17 33.53 13.96
CA ASN A 71 -2.35 32.84 15.23
C ASN A 71 -3.80 32.34 15.30
N HIS A 72 -3.96 31.03 15.34
CA HIS A 72 -5.28 30.40 15.37
C HIS A 72 -5.22 29.03 16.05
N PRO A 73 -6.26 28.61 16.79
CA PRO A 73 -6.31 27.29 17.42
C PRO A 73 -6.11 26.14 16.43
N CYS A 74 -6.65 26.25 15.22
CA CYS A 74 -6.57 25.24 14.16
C CYS A 74 -5.29 25.34 13.30
N LEU A 75 -4.34 26.19 13.65
CA LEU A 75 -3.08 26.41 12.94
C LEU A 75 -1.90 26.13 13.88
N VAL A 76 -0.82 25.54 13.36
CA VAL A 76 0.44 25.41 14.11
C VAL A 76 1.12 26.76 14.13
N ASN A 77 1.32 27.30 15.34
CA ASN A 77 1.92 28.61 15.49
C ASN A 77 3.43 28.58 15.23
N VAL A 78 3.93 29.59 14.55
CA VAL A 78 5.36 29.83 14.35
C VAL A 78 5.82 30.91 15.33
N PHE A 79 6.84 30.61 16.12
CA PHE A 79 7.33 31.51 17.17
C PHE A 79 8.60 32.26 16.79
N ASP A 80 9.50 31.62 16.05
CA ASP A 80 10.78 32.22 15.69
C ASP A 80 11.31 31.66 14.36
N GLN A 81 12.21 32.41 13.73
CA GLN A 81 12.96 31.96 12.57
C GLN A 81 14.39 32.50 12.62
N GLY A 82 15.36 31.72 12.15
CA GLY A 82 16.75 32.15 12.22
C GLY A 82 17.69 31.38 11.30
N VAL A 83 18.95 31.80 11.35
CA VAL A 83 20.07 31.12 10.70
C VAL A 83 21.15 30.95 11.76
N ASP A 84 21.49 29.71 12.09
CA ASP A 84 22.61 29.38 12.97
C ASP A 84 23.86 29.20 12.13
N HIS A 85 24.84 30.08 12.33
CA HIS A 85 26.09 30.07 11.59
C HIS A 85 27.10 29.16 12.29
N ARG A 86 27.31 27.97 11.75
CA ARG A 86 28.27 27.00 12.32
C ARG A 86 29.47 26.76 11.40
N PRO A 87 30.62 26.31 11.95
CA PRO A 87 31.80 26.00 11.13
C PRO A 87 31.56 24.92 10.07
N ASP A 88 30.58 24.04 10.28
CA ASP A 88 30.17 22.95 9.41
C ASP A 88 29.06 23.33 8.39
N GLY A 89 28.46 24.51 8.52
CA GLY A 89 27.45 25.04 7.59
C GLY A 89 26.44 25.96 8.27
N ASP A 90 25.69 26.72 7.47
CA ASP A 90 24.56 27.51 7.96
C ASP A 90 23.32 26.61 8.09
N HIS A 91 22.69 26.60 9.26
CA HIS A 91 21.42 25.94 9.49
C HIS A 91 20.30 26.98 9.50
N VAL A 92 19.48 27.00 8.45
CA VAL A 92 18.26 27.83 8.41
C VAL A 92 17.15 27.07 9.13
N PHE A 93 16.47 27.71 10.06
CA PHE A 93 15.48 27.04 10.90
C PHE A 93 14.22 27.87 11.15
N LEU A 94 13.16 27.15 11.49
CA LEU A 94 11.87 27.67 11.93
C LEU A 94 11.49 26.99 13.26
N VAL A 95 11.16 27.80 14.26
CA VAL A 95 10.69 27.30 15.56
C VAL A 95 9.18 27.44 15.62
N MET A 96 8.52 26.33 15.90
CA MET A 96 7.07 26.21 15.87
C MET A 96 6.54 25.50 17.11
N GLU A 97 5.24 25.61 17.31
CA GLU A 97 4.49 24.89 18.33
C GLU A 97 4.69 23.38 18.19
N LEU A 98 5.10 22.74 19.29
CA LEU A 98 5.05 21.29 19.40
C LEU A 98 3.59 20.85 19.61
N VAL A 99 3.13 19.94 18.77
CA VAL A 99 1.81 19.30 18.89
C VAL A 99 2.02 17.87 19.40
N PRO A 100 1.89 17.62 20.72
CA PRO A 100 1.93 16.28 21.30
C PRO A 100 0.68 15.52 20.85
N GLY A 101 0.86 14.32 20.32
CA GLY A 101 -0.14 13.60 19.52
C GLY A 101 0.52 13.07 18.26
N GLY A 102 -0.01 13.31 17.07
CA GLY A 102 0.66 12.90 15.83
C GLY A 102 -0.02 13.41 14.56
N THR A 103 0.34 12.85 13.42
CA THR A 103 -0.21 13.24 12.12
C THR A 103 -1.51 12.49 11.81
N LEU A 104 -2.36 13.10 10.98
CA LEU A 104 -3.54 12.44 10.42
C LEU A 104 -3.14 11.25 9.52
N ARG A 105 -1.96 11.29 8.91
CA ARG A 105 -1.40 10.14 8.17
C ARG A 105 -1.21 8.92 9.07
N GLU A 106 -0.64 9.11 10.25
CA GLU A 106 -0.46 8.03 11.24
C GLU A 106 -1.82 7.51 11.70
N LEU A 107 -2.77 8.40 11.99
CA LEU A 107 -4.12 7.99 12.39
C LEU A 107 -4.83 7.17 11.31
N LEU A 108 -4.74 7.56 10.04
CA LEU A 108 -5.30 6.81 8.92
C LEU A 108 -4.64 5.43 8.75
N ARG A 109 -3.34 5.30 9.02
CA ARG A 109 -2.65 4.00 9.01
C ARG A 109 -3.10 3.12 10.18
N GLU A 110 -3.32 3.70 11.36
CA GLU A 110 -3.75 2.97 12.56
C GLU A 110 -5.21 2.51 12.48
N ARG A 111 -6.12 3.37 12.00
CA ARG A 111 -7.58 3.15 12.08
C ARG A 111 -8.27 2.92 10.74
N GLY A 112 -7.62 3.21 9.61
CA GLY A 112 -8.22 3.10 8.28
C GLY A 112 -9.18 4.26 7.95
N PRO A 113 -10.10 4.06 6.98
CA PRO A 113 -11.06 5.09 6.55
C PRO A 113 -12.00 5.51 7.69
N MET A 114 -12.43 6.77 7.63
CA MET A 114 -13.27 7.41 8.63
C MET A 114 -14.74 7.46 8.19
N PRO A 115 -15.70 7.27 9.12
CA PRO A 115 -17.10 7.52 8.83
C PRO A 115 -17.35 9.02 8.55
N PRO A 116 -18.44 9.37 7.83
CA PRO A 116 -18.76 10.74 7.42
C PRO A 116 -18.61 11.82 8.51
N HIS A 117 -19.15 11.57 9.70
CA HIS A 117 -19.09 12.52 10.82
C HIS A 117 -17.65 12.78 11.31
N ALA A 118 -16.81 11.75 11.34
CA ALA A 118 -15.41 11.87 11.75
C ALA A 118 -14.57 12.57 10.68
N ALA A 119 -14.80 12.26 9.39
CA ALA A 119 -14.13 12.94 8.28
C ALA A 119 -14.43 14.44 8.28
N LEU A 120 -15.70 14.84 8.47
CA LEU A 120 -16.07 16.27 8.57
C LEU A 120 -15.55 16.94 9.85
N ALA A 121 -15.40 16.19 10.96
CA ALA A 121 -14.78 16.71 12.18
C ALA A 121 -13.29 17.04 12.00
N VAL A 122 -12.57 16.31 11.13
CA VAL A 122 -11.20 16.67 10.71
C VAL A 122 -11.22 17.84 9.73
N MET A 123 -12.09 17.82 8.73
CA MET A 123 -12.13 18.84 7.67
C MET A 123 -12.50 20.23 8.19
N GLY A 124 -13.37 20.34 9.21
CA GLY A 124 -13.78 21.63 9.77
C GLY A 124 -12.59 22.50 10.21
N PRO A 125 -11.76 22.07 11.17
CA PRO A 125 -10.56 22.79 11.59
C PRO A 125 -9.54 23.04 10.47
N VAL A 126 -9.34 22.07 9.57
CA VAL A 126 -8.42 22.23 8.41
C VAL A 126 -8.89 23.37 7.51
N LEU A 127 -10.18 23.40 7.16
CA LEU A 127 -10.76 24.43 6.30
C LEU A 127 -10.85 25.78 7.01
N GLU A 128 -11.00 25.81 8.32
CA GLU A 128 -10.94 27.05 9.12
C GLU A 128 -9.53 27.67 9.11
N ALA A 129 -8.48 26.84 9.22
CA ALA A 129 -7.10 27.30 9.06
C ALA A 129 -6.81 27.82 7.65
N LEU A 130 -7.32 27.12 6.61
CA LEU A 130 -7.20 27.57 5.22
C LEU A 130 -7.97 28.86 4.96
N ALA A 131 -9.19 29.00 5.48
CA ALA A 131 -9.98 30.22 5.35
C ALA A 131 -9.22 31.44 5.89
N LEU A 132 -8.68 31.33 7.11
CA LEU A 132 -7.87 32.38 7.73
C LEU A 132 -6.64 32.74 6.87
N ALA A 133 -5.92 31.74 6.36
CA ALA A 133 -4.76 32.00 5.52
C ALA A 133 -5.14 32.70 4.21
N HIS A 134 -6.22 32.27 3.57
CA HIS A 134 -6.70 32.87 2.31
C HIS A 134 -7.17 34.31 2.49
N GLU A 135 -7.81 34.64 3.62
CA GLU A 135 -8.19 36.02 3.97
C GLU A 135 -6.97 36.95 4.08
N GLU A 136 -5.85 36.43 4.57
CA GLU A 136 -4.56 37.15 4.65
C GLU A 136 -3.74 37.06 3.34
N GLY A 137 -4.34 36.53 2.26
CA GLY A 137 -3.73 36.42 0.94
C GLY A 137 -2.65 35.34 0.83
N MET A 138 -2.65 34.36 1.74
CA MET A 138 -1.72 33.24 1.77
C MET A 138 -2.38 31.96 1.25
N VAL A 139 -1.62 31.17 0.48
CA VAL A 139 -2.02 29.87 -0.03
C VAL A 139 -1.07 28.81 0.54
N HIS A 140 -1.60 27.74 1.10
CA HIS A 140 -0.89 26.64 1.75
C HIS A 140 -0.07 25.79 0.77
N ARG A 141 -0.62 25.43 -0.39
CA ARG A 141 0.00 24.70 -1.52
C ARG A 141 0.42 23.25 -1.28
N ASP A 142 0.30 22.75 -0.05
CA ASP A 142 0.70 21.38 0.32
C ASP A 142 -0.28 20.73 1.32
N VAL A 143 -1.60 20.85 1.09
CA VAL A 143 -2.60 20.23 1.97
C VAL A 143 -2.58 18.71 1.77
N LYS A 144 -2.27 17.96 2.84
CA LYS A 144 -2.20 16.49 2.86
C LYS A 144 -2.26 15.96 4.31
N PRO A 145 -2.54 14.66 4.53
CA PRO A 145 -2.64 14.10 5.89
C PRO A 145 -1.38 14.28 6.74
N ASP A 146 -0.20 14.30 6.12
CA ASP A 146 1.09 14.48 6.80
C ASP A 146 1.24 15.89 7.41
N ASN A 147 0.52 16.88 6.88
CA ASN A 147 0.52 18.27 7.34
C ASN A 147 -0.67 18.60 8.24
N VAL A 148 -1.51 17.63 8.58
CA VAL A 148 -2.61 17.78 9.54
C VAL A 148 -2.22 17.06 10.81
N LEU A 149 -2.06 17.80 11.90
CA LEU A 149 -1.68 17.29 13.21
C LEU A 149 -2.90 17.18 14.12
N ILE A 150 -2.90 16.17 14.98
CA ILE A 150 -3.95 15.90 15.96
C ILE A 150 -3.27 15.86 17.31
N ARG A 151 -3.65 16.80 18.16
CA ARG A 151 -3.15 16.91 19.53
C ARG A 151 -3.80 15.85 20.42
N ASP A 152 -3.12 15.46 21.51
CA ASP A 152 -3.63 14.50 22.50
C ASP A 152 -4.96 14.92 23.15
N ASP A 153 -5.27 16.22 23.16
CA ASP A 153 -6.56 16.79 23.61
C ASP A 153 -7.65 16.83 22.51
N HIS A 154 -7.43 16.11 21.40
CA HIS A 154 -8.31 16.01 20.23
C HIS A 154 -8.37 17.24 19.32
N GLN A 155 -7.53 18.26 19.54
CA GLN A 155 -7.47 19.43 18.67
C GLN A 155 -6.77 19.12 17.35
N VAL A 156 -7.43 19.43 16.23
CA VAL A 156 -6.86 19.31 14.87
C VAL A 156 -6.20 20.63 14.47
N LYS A 157 -4.96 20.55 13.99
CA LYS A 157 -4.13 21.69 13.59
C LYS A 157 -3.53 21.47 12.20
N LEU A 158 -3.60 22.48 11.35
CA LEU A 158 -2.90 22.51 10.06
C LEU A 158 -1.48 23.04 10.26
N ALA A 159 -0.49 22.30 9.77
CA ALA A 159 0.92 22.59 9.82
C ALA A 159 1.50 22.80 8.42
N ASP A 160 2.72 23.34 8.33
CA ASP A 160 3.54 23.31 7.11
C ASP A 160 2.93 23.99 5.86
N PHE A 161 2.75 25.32 5.97
CA PHE A 161 2.39 26.22 4.87
C PHE A 161 3.46 26.28 3.78
N GLY A 162 3.58 25.27 2.93
CA GLY A 162 4.20 25.34 1.60
C GLY A 162 5.53 26.07 1.47
N LEU A 163 6.31 26.21 2.56
CA LEU A 163 7.43 27.16 2.73
C LEU A 163 8.59 26.92 1.76
N VAL A 164 8.48 25.79 1.04
CA VAL A 164 9.45 25.24 0.13
C VAL A 164 8.70 24.42 -0.93
N ARG A 165 8.27 25.07 -2.01
CA ARG A 165 8.16 24.36 -3.30
C ARG A 165 8.97 25.11 -4.33
N ALA A 166 10.04 24.45 -4.79
CA ALA A 166 10.88 24.93 -5.88
C ALA A 166 10.00 25.20 -7.12
N SER A 167 10.13 26.39 -7.68
CA SER A 167 9.56 26.69 -8.98
C SER A 167 10.23 25.82 -10.05
N ARG A 168 9.51 24.79 -10.52
CA ARG A 168 9.53 24.21 -11.87
C ARG A 168 10.82 23.57 -12.45
N ARG A 169 11.96 23.47 -11.77
CA ARG A 169 13.14 22.79 -12.37
C ARG A 169 13.46 21.39 -11.84
N ASP A 170 12.83 20.95 -10.75
CA ASP A 170 13.23 19.69 -10.09
C ASP A 170 12.24 18.53 -10.20
N VAL A 171 11.08 18.73 -10.82
CA VAL A 171 10.23 17.58 -11.21
C VAL A 171 10.94 16.75 -12.29
N THR A 172 11.80 17.37 -13.10
CA THR A 172 12.63 16.68 -14.10
C THR A 172 13.97 16.18 -13.57
N SER A 173 14.25 16.35 -12.28
CA SER A 173 15.58 16.10 -11.69
C SER A 173 15.54 15.01 -10.62
N GLY A 174 14.78 13.92 -10.82
CA GLY A 174 14.99 12.62 -10.14
C GLY A 174 15.10 12.63 -8.61
N GLY A 175 14.64 13.68 -7.93
CA GLY A 175 14.60 13.73 -6.47
C GLY A 175 13.43 12.88 -5.96
N PRO A 176 13.53 12.30 -4.75
CA PRO A 176 12.47 11.48 -4.21
C PRO A 176 11.23 12.34 -3.89
N VAL A 177 10.35 12.54 -4.88
CA VAL A 177 9.01 13.08 -4.70
C VAL A 177 8.12 11.93 -4.19
N ILE A 178 8.42 11.46 -2.99
CA ILE A 178 7.68 10.39 -2.34
C ILE A 178 6.48 11.03 -1.61
N GLY A 179 5.26 10.68 -2.01
CA GLY A 179 4.02 10.98 -1.29
C GLY A 179 3.24 12.25 -1.68
N THR A 180 3.89 13.32 -2.14
CA THR A 180 3.20 14.62 -2.35
C THR A 180 2.40 14.71 -3.66
N ALA A 181 2.77 13.92 -4.68
CA ALA A 181 2.10 13.92 -5.98
C ALA A 181 0.59 13.61 -5.89
N ALA A 182 0.16 12.88 -4.85
CA ALA A 182 -1.21 12.41 -4.70
C ALA A 182 -2.23 13.50 -4.32
N TYR A 183 -1.80 14.70 -3.90
CA TYR A 183 -2.70 15.79 -3.49
C TYR A 183 -2.59 17.04 -4.37
N LEU A 184 -1.73 17.01 -5.39
CA LEU A 184 -1.47 18.18 -6.23
C LEU A 184 -2.73 18.61 -6.99
N SER A 185 -2.95 19.92 -7.11
CA SER A 185 -4.02 20.42 -7.97
C SER A 185 -3.60 20.44 -9.45
N PRO A 186 -4.55 20.38 -10.42
CA PRO A 186 -4.26 20.43 -11.85
C PRO A 186 -3.37 21.63 -12.26
N GLU A 187 -3.61 22.80 -11.68
CA GLU A 187 -2.82 24.00 -11.92
C GLU A 187 -1.41 23.92 -11.33
N GLN A 188 -1.20 23.22 -10.20
CA GLN A 188 0.14 22.92 -9.69
C GLN A 188 0.91 22.01 -10.65
N VAL A 189 0.26 21.02 -11.25
CA VAL A 189 0.87 20.10 -12.21
C VAL A 189 1.19 20.81 -13.53
N ARG A 190 0.28 21.64 -14.04
CA ARG A 190 0.54 22.52 -15.19
C ARG A 190 1.61 23.57 -14.89
N GLY A 191 1.86 23.86 -13.61
CA GLY A 191 2.74 24.89 -13.08
C GLY A 191 2.20 26.32 -13.25
N GLY A 192 0.89 26.47 -13.38
CA GLY A 192 0.22 27.77 -13.38
C GLY A 192 0.37 28.52 -12.06
N HIS A 193 -0.25 29.69 -11.98
CA HIS A 193 -0.44 30.36 -10.69
C HIS A 193 -1.37 29.53 -9.82
N VAL A 194 -1.00 29.32 -8.56
CA VAL A 194 -1.78 28.52 -7.59
C VAL A 194 -2.40 29.50 -6.59
N GLY A 195 -3.72 29.68 -6.71
CA GLY A 195 -4.54 30.45 -5.78
C GLY A 195 -5.19 29.57 -4.70
N PRO A 196 -6.08 30.16 -3.87
CA PRO A 196 -6.86 29.44 -2.85
C PRO A 196 -7.60 28.21 -3.37
N GLU A 197 -8.03 28.24 -4.62
CA GLU A 197 -8.75 27.15 -5.30
C GLU A 197 -7.90 25.87 -5.41
N GLY A 198 -6.58 26.01 -5.39
CA GLY A 198 -5.66 24.88 -5.36
C GLY A 198 -5.66 24.14 -4.02
N ASP A 199 -5.73 24.88 -2.91
CA ASP A 199 -5.86 24.29 -1.58
C ASP A 199 -7.23 23.64 -1.39
N VAL A 200 -8.28 24.24 -1.96
CA VAL A 200 -9.62 23.64 -2.01
C VAL A 200 -9.58 22.28 -2.71
N TYR A 201 -8.87 22.17 -3.85
CA TYR A 201 -8.71 20.90 -4.54
C TYR A 201 -7.99 19.86 -3.67
N SER A 202 -6.84 20.23 -3.10
CA SER A 202 -6.08 19.33 -2.23
C SER A 202 -6.87 18.91 -0.98
N ALA A 203 -7.65 19.81 -0.39
CA ALA A 203 -8.58 19.52 0.70
C ALA A 203 -9.73 18.57 0.26
N GLY A 204 -10.20 18.68 -0.98
CA GLY A 204 -11.17 17.73 -1.55
C GLY A 204 -10.59 16.33 -1.73
N ILE A 205 -9.33 16.22 -2.18
CA ILE A 205 -8.61 14.94 -2.24
C ILE A 205 -8.41 14.35 -0.84
N LEU A 206 -8.07 15.20 0.15
CA LEU A 206 -7.97 14.80 1.55
C LEU A 206 -9.30 14.22 2.05
N LEU A 207 -10.43 14.90 1.82
CA LEU A 207 -11.75 14.40 2.20
C LEU A 207 -12.09 13.06 1.50
N PHE A 208 -11.76 12.91 0.21
CA PHE A 208 -11.94 11.64 -0.50
C PHE A 208 -11.16 10.49 0.17
N GLU A 209 -9.89 10.73 0.53
CA GLU A 209 -9.07 9.71 1.19
C GLU A 209 -9.54 9.42 2.61
N LEU A 210 -9.98 10.44 3.37
CA LEU A 210 -10.56 10.24 4.69
C LEU A 210 -11.74 9.28 4.63
N LEU A 211 -12.61 9.40 3.63
CA LEU A 211 -13.80 8.56 3.48
C LEU A 211 -13.49 7.16 2.93
N THR A 212 -12.54 7.05 2.00
CA THR A 212 -12.31 5.82 1.23
C THR A 212 -11.06 5.04 1.64
N GLY A 213 -10.16 5.66 2.40
CA GLY A 213 -8.87 5.09 2.83
C GLY A 213 -7.79 5.10 1.75
N ARG A 214 -8.06 5.67 0.56
CA ARG A 214 -7.09 5.77 -0.54
C ARG A 214 -7.30 7.05 -1.36
N THR A 215 -6.27 7.51 -2.05
CA THR A 215 -6.37 8.65 -2.97
C THR A 215 -7.05 8.24 -4.29
N PRO A 216 -7.69 9.18 -5.03
CA PRO A 216 -8.49 8.84 -6.21
C PRO A 216 -7.66 8.38 -7.40
N PHE A 217 -6.41 8.85 -7.51
CA PHE A 217 -5.50 8.50 -8.59
C PHE A 217 -4.27 7.76 -8.03
N ARG A 218 -3.82 6.74 -8.76
CA ARG A 218 -2.64 5.93 -8.43
C ARG A 218 -2.01 5.41 -9.73
N GLY A 219 -0.95 6.08 -10.16
CA GLY A 219 -0.10 5.65 -11.28
C GLY A 219 1.06 4.76 -10.82
N SER A 220 1.82 4.25 -11.79
CA SER A 220 3.06 3.49 -11.54
C SER A 220 4.20 4.36 -11.03
N SER A 221 4.15 5.68 -11.28
CA SER A 221 5.10 6.68 -10.78
C SER A 221 4.39 7.88 -10.14
N PRO A 222 5.08 8.67 -9.28
CA PRO A 222 4.54 9.93 -8.76
C PRO A 222 4.18 10.94 -9.87
N GLU A 223 4.99 11.01 -10.93
CA GLU A 223 4.74 11.89 -12.07
C GLU A 223 3.48 11.49 -12.83
N GLU A 224 3.32 10.20 -13.14
CA GLU A 224 2.11 9.68 -13.78
C GLU A 224 0.88 9.94 -12.90
N THR A 225 0.99 9.67 -11.60
CA THR A 225 -0.07 9.97 -10.63
C THR A 225 -0.46 11.45 -10.67
N ALA A 226 0.51 12.36 -10.77
CA ALA A 226 0.26 13.80 -10.90
C ALA A 226 -0.46 14.15 -12.21
N LEU A 227 0.02 13.61 -13.34
CA LEU A 227 -0.53 13.86 -14.68
C LEU A 227 -1.98 13.37 -14.83
N MET A 228 -2.38 12.29 -14.18
CA MET A 228 -3.76 11.77 -14.25
C MET A 228 -4.84 12.82 -13.93
N ARG A 229 -4.54 13.82 -13.08
CA ARG A 229 -5.48 14.89 -12.69
C ARG A 229 -5.80 15.86 -13.82
N LEU A 230 -4.99 15.88 -14.87
CA LEU A 230 -5.20 16.76 -16.01
C LEU A 230 -6.28 16.23 -16.95
N ASP A 231 -6.42 14.90 -17.02
CA ASP A 231 -7.26 14.22 -18.00
C ASP A 231 -8.39 13.39 -17.36
N ASN A 232 -8.34 13.13 -16.06
CA ASN A 232 -9.33 12.34 -15.33
C ASN A 232 -10.02 13.16 -14.24
N GLU A 233 -11.31 12.90 -14.04
CA GLU A 233 -12.11 13.46 -12.94
C GLU A 233 -11.98 12.61 -11.68
N VAL A 234 -12.12 13.24 -10.51
CA VAL A 234 -12.16 12.53 -9.23
C VAL A 234 -13.53 11.85 -9.10
N PRO A 235 -13.59 10.53 -8.89
CA PRO A 235 -14.86 9.83 -8.73
C PRO A 235 -15.55 10.22 -7.42
N ALA A 236 -16.87 10.04 -7.37
CA ALA A 236 -17.62 10.17 -6.12
C ALA A 236 -17.17 9.07 -5.11
N PRO A 237 -16.85 9.40 -3.84
CA PRO A 237 -16.48 8.43 -2.82
C PRO A 237 -17.42 7.22 -2.69
N SER A 238 -18.74 7.42 -2.83
CA SER A 238 -19.73 6.33 -2.75
C SER A 238 -19.56 5.23 -3.80
N THR A 239 -18.89 5.53 -4.91
CA THR A 239 -18.55 4.53 -5.95
C THR A 239 -17.47 3.56 -5.50
N LEU A 240 -16.69 3.92 -4.47
CA LEU A 240 -15.64 3.07 -3.90
C LEU A 240 -16.06 2.37 -2.62
N ILE A 241 -16.85 3.04 -1.77
CA ILE A 241 -17.24 2.53 -0.46
C ILE A 241 -18.70 2.88 -0.16
N ALA A 242 -19.46 1.89 0.31
CA ALA A 242 -20.85 2.09 0.71
C ALA A 242 -20.94 2.92 2.01
N GLY A 243 -22.07 3.61 2.22
CA GLY A 243 -22.33 4.36 3.45
C GLY A 243 -21.88 5.83 3.41
N VAL A 244 -21.33 6.31 2.28
CA VAL A 244 -21.12 7.75 2.05
C VAL A 244 -22.41 8.38 1.52
N PRO A 245 -22.95 9.42 2.19
CA PRO A 245 -24.12 10.15 1.70
C PRO A 245 -23.83 10.93 0.41
N PRO A 246 -24.81 11.09 -0.51
CA PRO A 246 -24.65 11.86 -1.75
C PRO A 246 -24.15 13.29 -1.53
N GLU A 247 -24.52 13.92 -0.42
CA GLU A 247 -24.11 15.27 -0.07
C GLU A 247 -22.59 15.37 0.14
N LEU A 248 -21.94 14.29 0.62
CA LEU A 248 -20.48 14.24 0.74
C LEU A 248 -19.82 13.94 -0.61
N ASP A 249 -20.47 13.17 -1.49
CA ASP A 249 -20.00 13.00 -2.86
C ASP A 249 -19.96 14.36 -3.58
N ASP A 250 -21.03 15.15 -3.46
CA ASP A 250 -21.12 16.48 -4.04
C ASP A 250 -20.04 17.42 -3.52
N LEU A 251 -19.74 17.40 -2.21
CA LEU A 251 -18.64 18.19 -1.63
C LEU A 251 -17.30 17.84 -2.27
N VAL A 252 -16.98 16.55 -2.36
CA VAL A 252 -15.71 16.07 -2.93
C VAL A 252 -15.62 16.42 -4.41
N VAL A 253 -16.65 16.10 -5.19
CA VAL A 253 -16.67 16.36 -6.65
C VAL A 253 -16.60 17.86 -6.93
N HIS A 254 -17.30 18.70 -6.18
CA HIS A 254 -17.26 20.15 -6.34
C HIS A 254 -15.87 20.73 -6.02
N ALA A 255 -15.26 20.32 -4.90
CA ALA A 255 -13.94 20.77 -4.51
C ALA A 255 -12.84 20.33 -5.48
N THR A 256 -13.02 19.18 -6.15
CA THR A 256 -12.00 18.54 -7.00
C THR A 256 -12.24 18.70 -8.51
N ARG A 257 -13.05 19.68 -8.93
CA ARG A 257 -13.23 20.00 -10.36
C ARG A 257 -11.91 20.39 -11.00
N GLN A 258 -11.70 20.01 -12.26
CA GLN A 258 -10.45 20.34 -12.96
C GLN A 258 -10.30 21.85 -13.20
N ASP A 259 -11.39 22.53 -13.57
CA ASP A 259 -11.43 23.99 -13.68
C ASP A 259 -11.50 24.63 -12.28
N ALA A 260 -10.49 25.44 -11.95
CA ALA A 260 -10.39 26.13 -10.66
C ALA A 260 -11.56 27.09 -10.43
N ALA A 261 -12.06 27.76 -11.46
CA ALA A 261 -13.18 28.70 -11.35
C ALA A 261 -14.52 28.01 -11.05
N ALA A 262 -14.60 26.69 -11.25
CA ALA A 262 -15.79 25.90 -10.99
C ALA A 262 -15.82 25.28 -9.58
N ARG A 263 -14.75 25.42 -8.79
CA ARG A 263 -14.63 24.96 -7.39
C ARG A 263 -15.21 25.99 -6.41
N PHE A 264 -15.11 25.70 -5.11
CA PHE A 264 -15.25 26.73 -4.09
C PHE A 264 -14.18 27.80 -4.26
N VAL A 265 -14.55 29.06 -4.04
CA VAL A 265 -13.68 30.24 -4.22
C VAL A 265 -12.44 30.15 -3.33
N ASP A 266 -12.62 29.70 -2.09
CA ASP A 266 -11.56 29.56 -1.10
C ASP A 266 -11.95 28.54 -0.02
N GLY A 267 -11.06 28.36 0.96
CA GLY A 267 -11.28 27.51 2.13
C GLY A 267 -12.51 27.91 2.95
N GLY A 268 -12.89 29.19 2.98
CA GLY A 268 -14.08 29.68 3.69
C GLY A 268 -15.37 29.24 3.01
N GLY A 269 -15.44 29.32 1.68
CA GLY A 269 -16.53 28.80 0.88
C GLY A 269 -16.72 27.28 1.07
N PHE A 270 -15.62 26.53 1.09
CA PHE A 270 -15.68 25.08 1.33
C PHE A 270 -16.07 24.75 2.78
N LEU A 271 -15.57 25.50 3.76
CA LEU A 271 -15.96 25.36 5.18
C LEU A 271 -17.45 25.57 5.39
N ALA A 272 -18.03 26.59 4.74
CA ALA A 272 -19.47 26.87 4.82
C ALA A 272 -20.28 25.68 4.29
N ALA A 273 -19.89 25.12 3.15
CA ALA A 273 -20.53 23.95 2.58
C ALA A 273 -20.42 22.72 3.50
N VAL A 274 -19.25 22.46 4.10
CA VAL A 274 -19.07 21.39 5.10
C VAL A 274 -19.97 21.58 6.33
N ARG A 275 -20.08 22.80 6.85
CA ARG A 275 -20.94 23.12 8.00
C ARG A 275 -22.42 22.93 7.66
N ASP A 276 -22.85 23.34 6.48
CA ASP A 276 -24.21 23.15 5.98
C ASP A 276 -24.52 21.65 5.81
N THR A 277 -23.68 20.88 5.12
CA THR A 277 -23.85 19.43 4.97
C THR A 277 -23.91 18.70 6.32
N ARG A 278 -23.07 19.08 7.29
CA ARG A 278 -23.10 18.50 8.63
C ARG A 278 -24.43 18.74 9.34
N ARG A 279 -24.99 19.95 9.22
CA ARG A 279 -26.28 20.34 9.78
C ARG A 279 -27.42 19.60 9.08
N ASP A 280 -27.42 19.59 7.75
CA ASP A 280 -28.51 19.06 6.94
C ASP A 280 -28.64 17.54 7.09
N LEU A 281 -27.51 16.84 7.23
CA LEU A 281 -27.47 15.41 7.55
C LEU A 281 -27.69 15.07 9.03
N GLY A 282 -27.70 16.08 9.92
CA GLY A 282 -27.84 15.87 11.36
C GLY A 282 -26.72 15.01 11.96
N LEU A 283 -25.49 15.15 11.47
CA LEU A 283 -24.36 14.33 11.92
C LEU A 283 -23.94 14.70 13.37
N PRO A 284 -23.59 13.70 14.20
CA PRO A 284 -23.17 13.96 15.59
C PRO A 284 -21.82 14.70 15.64
N ASP A 285 -21.61 15.45 16.71
CA ASP A 285 -20.28 15.97 17.04
C ASP A 285 -19.32 14.80 17.33
N PHE A 286 -18.08 14.94 16.91
CA PHE A 286 -17.06 13.90 17.03
C PHE A 286 -15.72 14.52 17.40
N GLN A 287 -15.06 13.95 18.40
CA GLN A 287 -13.69 14.32 18.77
C GLN A 287 -12.73 13.36 18.09
N VAL A 288 -11.79 13.93 17.33
CA VAL A 288 -10.82 13.14 16.56
C VAL A 288 -9.75 12.60 17.52
N PRO A 289 -9.58 11.28 17.65
CA PRO A 289 -8.56 10.73 18.53
C PRO A 289 -7.16 10.99 17.97
N ALA A 290 -6.19 11.29 18.83
CA ALA A 290 -4.79 11.29 18.43
C ALA A 290 -4.33 9.84 18.12
N PRO A 291 -3.38 9.67 17.18
CA PRO A 291 -2.73 8.37 16.96
C PRO A 291 -1.96 7.93 18.21
N THR A 292 -1.95 6.63 18.47
CA THR A 292 -1.36 6.04 19.69
C THR A 292 0.12 5.71 19.56
N ALA A 293 0.59 5.45 18.34
CA ALA A 293 1.98 5.09 18.06
C ALA A 293 2.62 6.14 17.14
N SER A 294 2.53 7.41 17.51
CA SER A 294 3.06 8.51 16.70
C SER A 294 4.58 8.65 16.81
N ALA A 295 5.19 9.29 15.81
CA ALA A 295 6.60 9.67 15.87
C ALA A 295 6.90 10.67 17.00
N VAL A 296 5.93 11.53 17.35
CA VAL A 296 6.09 12.50 18.45
C VAL A 296 6.12 11.78 19.79
N HIS A 297 5.21 10.82 20.04
CA HIS A 297 5.20 10.04 21.29
C HIS A 297 6.52 9.28 21.46
N ARG A 298 7.02 8.62 20.41
CA ARG A 298 8.34 7.96 20.44
C ARG A 298 9.50 8.92 20.73
N ALA A 299 9.48 10.10 20.11
CA ALA A 299 10.51 11.12 20.33
C ALA A 299 10.49 11.66 21.77
N LEU A 300 9.31 11.73 22.40
CA LEU A 300 9.14 12.17 23.78
C LEU A 300 9.49 11.07 24.80
N GLU A 301 9.16 9.80 24.52
CA GLU A 301 9.50 8.63 25.36
C GLU A 301 11.00 8.43 25.53
N GLY A 302 11.80 8.68 24.48
CA GLY A 302 13.26 8.54 24.50
C GLY A 302 14.02 9.73 25.12
N SER A 303 13.34 10.82 25.46
CA SER A 303 14.02 12.03 25.92
C SER A 303 14.29 12.00 27.44
N VAL A 304 15.54 12.24 27.85
CA VAL A 304 15.92 12.50 29.28
C VAL A 304 15.29 13.79 29.84
N VAL A 305 14.45 14.44 29.03
CA VAL A 305 13.72 15.69 29.29
C VAL A 305 12.23 15.40 29.57
N SER A 306 11.78 14.14 29.41
CA SER A 306 10.39 13.69 29.51
C SER A 306 9.77 13.81 30.92
N ASP A 307 10.61 13.95 31.96
CA ASP A 307 10.18 14.19 33.36
C ASP A 307 9.38 15.50 33.57
N ARG A 308 9.19 16.31 32.52
CA ARG A 308 8.50 17.61 32.58
C ARG A 308 7.11 17.63 31.96
N LEU A 309 6.72 16.58 31.24
CA LEU A 309 5.36 16.49 30.67
C LEU A 309 4.33 15.98 31.69
N SER A 310 4.75 15.51 32.86
CA SER A 310 3.84 15.28 34.00
C SER A 310 3.62 16.58 34.78
N TRP A 311 3.00 17.57 34.16
CA TRP A 311 2.37 18.66 34.91
C TRP A 311 0.99 18.19 35.36
N ASP A 312 0.92 17.66 36.58
CA ASP A 312 -0.35 17.49 37.31
C ASP A 312 -1.01 18.88 37.44
N ASP A 313 -2.19 19.03 36.82
CA ASP A 313 -3.05 20.22 36.88
C ASP A 313 -3.45 20.63 38.31
N ASP A 314 -3.22 19.77 39.31
CA ASP A 314 -3.47 20.06 40.73
C ASP A 314 -2.43 21.01 41.37
N ALA A 315 -1.25 21.19 40.77
CA ALA A 315 -0.18 22.04 41.33
C ALA A 315 -0.35 23.55 41.02
N MET A 316 -1.28 23.92 40.14
CA MET A 316 -1.60 25.32 39.79
C MET A 316 -2.89 25.86 40.44
N ALA A 317 -3.47 25.13 41.39
CA ALA A 317 -4.45 25.71 42.29
C ALA A 317 -3.77 26.83 43.11
N THR A 318 -4.12 28.07 42.80
CA THR A 318 -3.61 29.27 43.47
C THR A 318 -3.88 29.21 44.97
N SER A 319 -2.89 28.76 45.75
CA SER A 319 -2.91 28.94 47.20
C SER A 319 -2.59 30.40 47.50
N MET A 320 -3.58 31.16 47.97
CA MET A 320 -3.35 32.50 48.51
C MET A 320 -2.41 32.42 49.71
N PHE A 321 -1.16 32.83 49.53
CA PHE A 321 -0.25 33.11 50.63
C PHE A 321 -0.55 34.51 51.18
N ALA A 322 -0.96 34.56 52.44
CA ALA A 322 -1.09 35.79 53.21
C ALA A 322 0.29 36.40 53.46
N ALA A 323 0.63 37.49 52.78
CA ALA A 323 1.77 38.31 53.10
C ALA A 323 1.35 39.42 54.08
N GLY A 324 1.84 39.30 55.31
CA GLY A 324 1.68 40.30 56.33
C GLY A 324 2.63 41.49 56.16
N THR A 325 2.13 42.61 56.69
CA THR A 325 2.82 43.67 57.43
C THR A 325 3.26 44.96 56.72
N THR A 326 2.65 46.02 57.26
CA THR A 326 3.18 47.35 57.65
C THR A 326 2.94 48.55 56.73
N GLU A 327 1.85 49.26 57.05
CA GLU A 327 1.71 50.70 57.29
C GLU A 327 2.66 51.68 56.58
N THR A 328 2.10 52.64 55.83
CA THR A 328 1.91 54.03 56.33
C THR A 328 0.99 54.87 55.42
N ARG A 329 0.48 55.95 56.02
CA ARG A 329 -0.73 56.74 55.76
C ARG A 329 -0.69 57.81 54.65
N ASP A 330 -1.92 58.06 54.16
CA ASP A 330 -2.61 59.34 53.87
C ASP A 330 -2.00 60.39 52.93
N ASP A 331 -2.69 60.60 51.79
CA ASP A 331 -3.18 61.92 51.33
C ASP A 331 -4.27 61.76 50.23
N LEU A 332 -5.38 62.49 50.34
CA LEU A 332 -6.56 62.57 49.45
C LEU A 332 -6.79 64.07 49.12
N PRO A 333 -7.43 64.52 47.99
CA PRO A 333 -8.77 64.05 47.59
C PRO A 333 -9.14 64.03 46.08
N ALA A 334 -10.33 63.46 45.87
CA ALA A 334 -11.14 63.19 44.68
C ALA A 334 -11.32 64.30 43.62
N ALA A 335 -11.58 63.90 42.36
CA ALA A 335 -12.89 64.11 41.70
C ALA A 335 -13.00 63.52 40.27
N HIS A 336 -14.22 63.06 39.96
CA HIS A 336 -14.87 62.75 38.66
C HIS A 336 -14.62 61.35 38.03
N THR A 337 -15.39 60.28 38.30
CA THR A 337 -16.84 59.95 38.12
C THR A 337 -17.33 59.83 36.67
N ALA A 338 -17.71 58.63 36.24
CA ALA A 338 -19.11 58.25 35.99
C ALA A 338 -19.23 56.75 35.67
N GLU A 339 -19.70 56.01 36.67
CA GLU A 339 -20.43 54.77 36.55
C GLU A 339 -21.69 54.95 35.69
N THR A 340 -22.13 53.91 34.98
CA THR A 340 -23.56 53.61 34.84
C THR A 340 -23.75 52.12 34.59
N ASN A 341 -24.52 51.56 35.53
CA ASN A 341 -24.98 50.19 35.74
C ASN A 341 -25.96 49.65 34.69
N LEU A 342 -26.11 48.32 34.67
CA LEU A 342 -27.39 47.58 34.59
C LEU A 342 -27.08 46.09 34.90
N VAL A 343 -27.24 45.59 36.13
CA VAL A 343 -28.44 45.25 36.95
C VAL A 343 -29.14 43.94 36.51
N PRO A 344 -29.45 43.01 37.45
CA PRO A 344 -29.97 41.67 37.18
C PRO A 344 -31.51 41.57 37.24
N GLN A 345 -32.08 40.49 36.67
CA GLN A 345 -33.49 40.05 36.82
C GLN A 345 -33.48 38.73 37.63
N VAL A 346 -33.94 38.64 38.88
CA VAL A 346 -35.32 38.54 39.43
C VAL A 346 -36.03 37.20 39.15
N SER A 347 -36.24 36.42 40.22
CA SER A 347 -37.37 35.47 40.37
C SER A 347 -38.54 36.18 41.07
N PRO A 348 -39.82 35.89 40.75
CA PRO A 348 -40.95 36.50 41.44
C PRO A 348 -41.48 35.69 42.64
N THR A 349 -42.20 36.42 43.49
CA THR A 349 -42.66 36.26 44.88
C THR A 349 -44.08 35.59 45.03
N PRO A 350 -44.96 35.91 46.02
CA PRO A 350 -45.22 35.20 47.30
C PRO A 350 -46.72 34.81 47.57
N ASP A 351 -47.01 34.26 48.77
CA ASP A 351 -48.30 34.01 49.51
C ASP A 351 -49.32 35.20 49.51
N PRO A 352 -50.61 35.16 50.01
CA PRO A 352 -51.28 34.28 51.02
C PRO A 352 -52.82 33.98 50.83
N ASP A 353 -53.49 33.22 51.73
CA ASP A 353 -54.74 33.56 52.48
C ASP A 353 -55.66 32.38 52.97
N TYR A 354 -55.85 32.36 54.31
CA TYR A 354 -57.03 32.08 55.18
C TYR A 354 -57.75 30.68 55.37
N PRO A 355 -58.34 30.42 56.58
CA PRO A 355 -58.83 29.15 57.20
C PRO A 355 -60.40 29.06 57.18
N PRO A 356 -61.21 28.41 58.09
CA PRO A 356 -60.99 27.58 59.31
C PRO A 356 -61.86 26.28 59.51
N GLU A 357 -61.43 25.41 60.46
CA GLU A 357 -62.13 24.50 61.45
C GLU A 357 -63.49 23.76 61.18
N PRO A 358 -64.00 22.81 62.04
CA PRO A 358 -63.40 21.85 63.00
C PRO A 358 -64.10 20.43 63.09
N ARG A 359 -63.55 19.49 63.92
CA ARG A 359 -64.19 18.70 65.04
C ARG A 359 -63.68 17.25 65.26
N HIS A 360 -63.12 17.00 66.48
CA HIS A 360 -63.27 15.89 67.48
C HIS A 360 -63.35 14.39 67.06
N LEU A 361 -62.73 13.37 67.72
CA LEU A 361 -62.89 12.85 69.11
C LEU A 361 -62.01 11.57 69.41
N HIS A 362 -61.74 11.33 70.72
CA HIS A 362 -61.40 10.09 71.51
C HIS A 362 -59.93 9.65 71.82
N ASP A 363 -59.46 9.96 73.06
CA ASP A 363 -59.16 9.10 74.27
C ASP A 363 -58.50 7.69 74.11
N ASP A 364 -57.68 7.10 75.01
CA ASP A 364 -57.36 7.30 76.44
C ASP A 364 -56.07 6.49 76.85
N GLN A 365 -55.43 6.83 78.00
CA GLN A 365 -54.19 6.25 78.62
C GLN A 365 -54.47 5.05 79.59
N PRO A 366 -53.49 4.22 80.10
CA PRO A 366 -52.67 4.50 81.33
C PRO A 366 -51.28 3.75 81.47
N PRO A 367 -50.49 3.85 82.59
CA PRO A 367 -49.00 3.84 82.61
C PRO A 367 -48.29 2.75 83.47
N VAL A 368 -46.94 2.65 83.43
CA VAL A 368 -46.09 2.04 84.51
C VAL A 368 -44.71 2.72 84.65
N GLN A 369 -44.30 2.92 85.92
CA GLN A 369 -43.13 3.63 86.46
C GLN A 369 -41.83 2.79 86.67
N GLU A 370 -40.70 3.52 86.68
CA GLU A 370 -39.47 3.41 87.52
C GLU A 370 -38.53 2.18 87.46
N ARG A 371 -37.20 2.45 87.36
CA ARG A 371 -36.20 2.11 88.43
C ARG A 371 -34.79 2.70 88.22
N THR A 372 -34.25 3.14 89.35
CA THR A 372 -32.99 3.83 89.74
C THR A 372 -31.71 2.98 89.61
N PRO A 373 -30.49 3.56 89.51
CA PRO A 373 -29.22 2.82 89.57
C PRO A 373 -28.71 2.61 91.02
N PRO A 374 -27.98 1.51 91.34
CA PRO A 374 -27.28 1.39 92.61
C PRO A 374 -25.77 1.61 92.49
N ARG A 375 -25.22 2.29 93.50
CA ARG A 375 -23.79 2.31 93.85
C ARG A 375 -23.42 1.08 94.68
N SER A 376 -22.20 0.56 94.52
CA SER A 376 -21.50 -0.19 95.58
C SER A 376 -19.99 0.05 95.52
N ARG A 377 -19.35 -0.14 96.69
CA ARG A 377 -18.02 0.35 97.11
C ARG A 377 -16.91 -0.73 96.93
N PRO A 378 -15.62 -0.42 97.17
CA PRO A 378 -14.44 -1.11 96.63
C PRO A 378 -13.98 -2.30 97.48
N LEU A 379 -13.01 -3.08 96.96
CA LEU A 379 -11.84 -3.60 97.68
C LEU A 379 -10.84 -4.30 96.73
N THR A 380 -9.58 -4.20 97.11
CA THR A 380 -8.30 -4.61 96.51
C THR A 380 -8.08 -6.12 96.34
N ASN A 381 -7.31 -6.56 95.33
CA ASN A 381 -6.17 -7.46 95.58
C ASN A 381 -5.11 -7.50 94.45
N ARG A 382 -3.85 -7.49 94.87
CA ARG A 382 -2.63 -7.75 94.07
C ARG A 382 -2.49 -9.25 93.79
N GLY A 383 -1.93 -9.60 92.63
CA GLY A 383 -1.37 -10.94 92.37
C GLY A 383 -0.29 -10.86 91.29
N GLY A 384 0.99 -10.83 91.68
CA GLY A 384 2.15 -10.57 90.81
C GLY A 384 2.50 -11.66 89.78
N GLY A 385 1.71 -12.72 89.64
CA GLY A 385 1.93 -13.77 88.62
C GLY A 385 1.26 -13.48 87.27
N ALA A 386 0.08 -12.85 87.28
CA ALA A 386 -0.69 -12.58 86.06
C ALA A 386 -0.08 -11.47 85.20
N THR A 387 0.60 -10.51 85.83
CA THR A 387 1.32 -9.42 85.15
C THR A 387 2.58 -9.90 84.44
N LEU A 388 3.24 -10.95 84.96
CA LEU A 388 4.44 -11.51 84.32
C LEU A 388 4.07 -12.29 83.05
N ILE A 389 2.97 -13.08 83.10
CA ILE A 389 2.48 -13.84 81.94
C ILE A 389 1.96 -12.91 80.85
N TRP A 390 1.18 -11.88 81.22
CA TRP A 390 0.76 -10.85 80.27
C TRP A 390 1.94 -10.03 79.72
N GLY A 391 2.96 -9.77 80.54
CA GLY A 391 4.19 -9.14 80.09
C GLY A 391 4.96 -9.99 79.08
N ILE A 392 5.09 -11.29 79.31
CA ILE A 392 5.76 -12.22 78.37
C ILE A 392 4.96 -12.37 77.08
N LEU A 393 3.62 -12.51 77.17
CA LEU A 393 2.77 -12.57 75.98
C LEU A 393 2.80 -11.27 75.18
N LEU A 394 2.84 -10.12 75.85
CA LEU A 394 3.01 -8.82 75.19
C LEU A 394 4.39 -8.72 74.53
N VAL A 395 5.46 -9.21 75.17
CA VAL A 395 6.80 -9.22 74.59
C VAL A 395 6.88 -10.17 73.39
N ILE A 396 6.28 -11.36 73.45
CA ILE A 396 6.21 -12.29 72.31
C ILE A 396 5.37 -11.68 71.19
N LEU A 397 4.27 -11.01 71.50
CA LEU A 397 3.45 -10.31 70.50
C LEU A 397 4.22 -9.14 69.89
N VAL A 398 4.96 -8.35 70.67
CA VAL A 398 5.79 -7.25 70.19
C VAL A 398 6.95 -7.78 69.35
N ILE A 399 7.61 -8.87 69.76
CA ILE A 399 8.64 -9.55 68.96
C ILE A 399 8.00 -10.13 67.70
N GLY A 400 6.81 -10.72 67.78
CA GLY A 400 6.09 -11.26 66.63
C GLY A 400 5.69 -10.18 65.63
N VAL A 401 5.20 -9.04 66.11
CA VAL A 401 4.87 -7.85 65.30
C VAL A 401 6.14 -7.17 64.78
N ALA A 402 7.23 -7.17 65.54
CA ALA A 402 8.52 -6.64 65.08
C ALA A 402 9.17 -7.56 64.03
N VAL A 403 9.09 -8.88 64.19
CA VAL A 403 9.58 -9.88 63.23
C VAL A 403 8.70 -9.91 61.99
N ALA A 404 7.37 -9.88 62.15
CA ALA A 404 6.44 -9.77 61.03
C ALA A 404 6.58 -8.43 60.33
N GLY A 405 6.72 -7.33 61.07
CA GLY A 405 7.02 -6.00 60.54
C GLY A 405 8.35 -5.97 59.80
N TRP A 406 9.42 -6.58 60.34
CA TRP A 406 10.73 -6.71 59.71
C TRP A 406 10.68 -7.55 58.43
N TRP A 407 9.96 -8.67 58.45
CA TRP A 407 9.79 -9.55 57.29
C TRP A 407 8.96 -8.88 56.18
N VAL A 408 7.91 -8.14 56.54
CA VAL A 408 7.04 -7.41 55.60
C VAL A 408 7.71 -6.15 55.03
N THR A 409 8.57 -5.46 55.80
CA THR A 409 9.18 -4.18 55.36
C THR A 409 10.59 -4.30 54.78
N SER A 410 11.39 -5.31 55.17
CA SER A 410 12.80 -5.40 54.78
C SER A 410 13.27 -6.79 54.33
N GLY A 411 12.60 -7.87 54.72
CA GLY A 411 13.04 -9.24 54.44
C GLY A 411 12.60 -9.81 53.08
N ARG A 412 11.64 -9.18 52.41
CA ARG A 412 10.97 -9.68 51.20
C ARG A 412 11.69 -9.29 49.89
N TYR A 413 12.48 -8.23 49.93
CA TYR A 413 13.17 -7.69 48.75
C TYR A 413 14.68 -7.94 48.87
N GLY A 414 15.29 -8.39 47.77
CA GLY A 414 16.73 -8.46 47.60
C GLY A 414 17.20 -7.43 46.59
N GLU A 415 18.47 -7.05 46.64
CA GLU A 415 19.10 -6.27 45.58
C GLU A 415 19.84 -7.21 44.64
N ILE A 416 19.67 -7.00 43.34
CA ILE A 416 20.30 -7.83 42.31
C ILE A 416 21.81 -7.57 42.29
N PRO A 417 22.65 -8.61 42.41
CA PRO A 417 24.09 -8.44 42.51
C PRO A 417 24.74 -8.06 41.18
N GLN A 418 25.83 -7.30 41.22
CA GLN A 418 26.66 -6.99 40.05
C GLN A 418 27.42 -8.24 39.58
N VAL A 419 27.14 -8.72 38.37
CA VAL A 419 27.77 -9.93 37.79
C VAL A 419 28.72 -9.65 36.62
N LEU A 420 28.91 -8.39 36.23
CA LEU A 420 29.81 -8.01 35.13
C LEU A 420 31.25 -8.53 35.37
N GLY A 421 31.81 -9.20 34.37
CA GLY A 421 33.18 -9.74 34.40
C GLY A 421 33.34 -11.06 35.15
N GLN A 422 32.25 -11.68 35.62
CA GLN A 422 32.24 -13.05 36.13
C GLN A 422 32.02 -14.07 35.00
N ASP A 423 32.42 -15.31 35.22
CA ASP A 423 32.01 -16.43 34.38
C ASP A 423 30.54 -16.79 34.62
N VAL A 424 29.90 -17.47 33.68
CA VAL A 424 28.46 -17.82 33.77
C VAL A 424 28.15 -18.59 35.07
N SER A 425 29.07 -19.48 35.50
CA SER A 425 28.97 -20.19 36.78
C SER A 425 29.03 -19.26 38.00
N GLY A 426 29.95 -18.30 38.01
CA GLY A 426 30.09 -17.34 39.10
C GLY A 426 28.90 -16.39 39.19
N ALA A 427 28.44 -15.87 38.06
CA ALA A 427 27.27 -15.00 37.97
C ALA A 427 26.00 -15.70 38.47
N ARG A 428 25.79 -16.96 38.06
CA ARG A 428 24.68 -17.78 38.53
C ARG A 428 24.74 -17.98 40.06
N ALA A 429 25.92 -18.33 40.57
CA ALA A 429 26.12 -18.52 42.01
C ALA A 429 25.92 -17.23 42.81
N ALA A 430 26.28 -16.06 42.25
CA ALA A 430 26.08 -14.76 42.88
C ALA A 430 24.58 -14.40 42.97
N VAL A 431 23.82 -14.63 41.89
CA VAL A 431 22.36 -14.42 41.85
C VAL A 431 21.63 -15.37 42.82
N GLU A 432 22.02 -16.65 42.84
CA GLU A 432 21.46 -17.64 43.78
C GLU A 432 21.80 -17.30 45.24
N ALA A 433 23.02 -16.81 45.52
CA ALA A 433 23.44 -16.37 46.85
C ALA A 433 22.69 -15.12 47.35
N ALA A 434 22.22 -14.25 46.45
CA ALA A 434 21.39 -13.10 46.78
C ALA A 434 19.93 -13.48 47.13
N GLY A 435 19.55 -14.74 46.90
CA GLY A 435 18.24 -15.30 47.20
C GLY A 435 17.26 -15.24 46.02
N PHE A 436 17.76 -15.22 44.79
CA PHE A 436 16.98 -15.28 43.54
C PHE A 436 17.18 -16.61 42.82
N THR A 437 16.29 -16.93 41.88
CA THR A 437 16.42 -18.10 41.02
C THR A 437 17.15 -17.69 39.74
N ALA A 438 18.36 -18.20 39.51
CA ALA A 438 19.14 -17.82 38.34
C ALA A 438 18.74 -18.62 37.08
N THR A 439 18.33 -17.92 36.03
CA THR A 439 18.18 -18.46 34.66
C THR A 439 19.27 -17.90 33.76
N VAL A 440 19.58 -18.57 32.65
CA VAL A 440 20.58 -18.08 31.68
C VAL A 440 19.84 -17.70 30.41
N SER A 441 20.04 -16.47 29.94
CA SER A 441 19.47 -15.96 28.70
C SER A 441 20.59 -15.50 27.78
N GLU A 442 20.52 -15.87 26.52
CA GLU A 442 21.52 -15.53 25.51
C GLU A 442 21.09 -14.25 24.79
N VAL A 443 21.98 -13.25 24.73
CA VAL A 443 21.72 -11.95 24.10
C VAL A 443 22.91 -11.56 23.22
N TYR A 444 22.67 -10.88 22.11
CA TYR A 444 23.74 -10.34 21.28
C TYR A 444 24.29 -9.04 21.88
N SER A 445 25.61 -8.84 21.83
CA SER A 445 26.27 -7.61 22.33
C SER A 445 27.37 -7.17 21.37
N ASP A 446 27.49 -5.86 21.17
CA ASP A 446 28.49 -5.27 20.26
C ASP A 446 29.89 -5.15 20.86
N ASN A 447 29.94 -5.12 22.20
CA ASN A 447 31.11 -4.79 22.98
C ASN A 447 31.66 -5.96 23.79
N ASP A 448 30.82 -6.98 24.06
CA ASP A 448 31.21 -8.14 24.87
C ASP A 448 31.55 -9.35 24.00
N PRO A 449 32.70 -10.02 24.22
CA PRO A 449 33.03 -11.27 23.55
C PRO A 449 31.98 -12.37 23.79
N GLU A 450 31.89 -13.33 22.88
CA GLU A 450 31.08 -14.53 23.04
C GLU A 450 31.34 -15.22 24.39
N GLU A 451 30.29 -15.80 24.98
CA GLU A 451 30.30 -16.52 26.27
C GLU A 451 30.63 -15.66 27.50
N THR A 452 30.61 -14.33 27.37
CA THR A 452 30.83 -13.40 28.49
C THR A 452 29.51 -12.93 29.10
N VAL A 453 29.46 -12.76 30.44
CA VAL A 453 28.27 -12.24 31.13
C VAL A 453 28.15 -10.73 30.91
N THR A 454 27.09 -10.30 30.22
CA THR A 454 26.79 -8.89 29.90
C THR A 454 25.94 -8.21 30.97
N GLY A 455 25.22 -8.96 31.81
CA GLY A 455 24.39 -8.37 32.85
C GLY A 455 23.36 -9.33 33.44
N THR A 456 22.34 -8.76 34.07
CA THR A 456 21.14 -9.48 34.55
C THR A 456 19.88 -8.76 34.09
N ASP A 457 18.79 -9.50 33.94
CA ASP A 457 17.43 -8.95 33.81
C ASP A 457 16.58 -9.52 34.96
N PRO A 458 16.10 -8.69 35.91
CA PRO A 458 16.25 -7.23 35.97
C PRO A 458 17.69 -6.74 36.24
N ASP A 459 17.94 -5.45 36.00
CA ASP A 459 19.28 -4.85 36.05
C ASP A 459 19.93 -4.93 37.44
N ALA A 460 21.26 -4.99 37.47
CA ALA A 460 22.01 -5.03 38.72
C ALA A 460 21.75 -3.78 39.58
N GLY A 461 21.50 -3.98 40.88
CA GLY A 461 21.12 -2.94 41.82
C GLY A 461 19.61 -2.68 41.94
N GLU A 462 18.78 -3.25 41.05
CA GLU A 462 17.33 -3.20 41.21
C GLU A 462 16.85 -4.09 42.36
N ARG A 463 15.67 -3.73 42.90
CA ARG A 463 15.04 -4.44 44.01
C ARG A 463 13.96 -5.37 43.50
N ALA A 464 14.24 -6.67 43.55
CA ALA A 464 13.28 -7.72 43.19
C ALA A 464 12.84 -8.52 44.44
N LEU A 465 11.73 -9.25 44.33
CA LEU A 465 11.29 -10.12 45.42
C LEU A 465 12.25 -11.32 45.49
N ARG A 466 12.67 -11.67 46.70
CA ARG A 466 13.49 -12.89 46.88
C ARG A 466 12.68 -14.12 46.44
N GLY A 467 13.30 -14.95 45.61
CA GLY A 467 12.70 -16.11 44.95
C GLY A 467 12.26 -15.86 43.51
N ASP A 468 12.24 -14.60 43.04
CA ASP A 468 11.98 -14.29 41.63
C ASP A 468 13.09 -14.83 40.73
N ASP A 469 12.73 -15.08 39.47
CA ASP A 469 13.66 -15.47 38.43
C ASP A 469 14.45 -14.25 37.95
N VAL A 470 15.78 -14.34 37.97
CA VAL A 470 16.70 -13.33 37.43
C VAL A 470 17.50 -13.99 36.32
N ALA A 471 17.40 -13.45 35.11
CA ALA A 471 18.10 -13.95 33.94
C ALA A 471 19.52 -13.38 33.90
N VAL A 472 20.54 -14.23 33.94
CA VAL A 472 21.93 -13.87 33.65
C VAL A 472 22.07 -13.78 32.13
N LEU A 473 22.38 -12.58 31.63
CA LEU A 473 22.53 -12.31 30.20
C LEU A 473 23.94 -12.67 29.75
N VAL A 474 24.04 -13.59 28.78
CA VAL A 474 25.32 -14.06 28.22
C VAL A 474 25.43 -13.62 26.76
N SER A 475 26.54 -12.96 26.43
CA SER A 475 26.84 -12.46 25.09
C SER A 475 27.02 -13.59 24.08
N GLN A 476 26.30 -13.51 22.96
CA GLN A 476 26.53 -14.29 21.73
C GLN A 476 27.42 -13.53 20.73
N GLY A 477 28.08 -12.45 21.17
CA GLY A 477 28.84 -11.56 20.31
C GLY A 477 27.94 -10.73 19.38
N ARG A 478 28.53 -10.25 18.27
CA ARG A 478 27.82 -9.40 17.30
C ARG A 478 26.87 -10.20 16.42
N PRO A 479 25.64 -9.73 16.17
CA PRO A 479 24.69 -10.43 15.33
C PRO A 479 25.15 -10.49 13.87
N THR A 480 24.78 -11.56 13.18
CA THR A 480 24.99 -11.71 11.73
C THR A 480 23.67 -11.62 10.99
N VAL A 481 23.66 -11.03 9.79
CA VAL A 481 22.46 -11.01 8.94
C VAL A 481 22.13 -12.45 8.49
N PRO A 482 20.93 -12.99 8.79
CA PRO A 482 20.56 -14.35 8.44
C PRO A 482 20.49 -14.55 6.91
N THR A 483 20.73 -15.75 6.40
CA THR A 483 20.56 -16.02 4.95
C THR A 483 19.08 -16.27 4.64
N PRO A 484 18.48 -15.60 3.64
CA PRO A 484 17.11 -15.89 3.21
C PRO A 484 16.96 -17.33 2.74
N GLY A 485 15.98 -18.04 3.29
CA GLY A 485 15.59 -19.37 2.85
C GLY A 485 14.65 -19.35 1.65
N ALA A 486 14.63 -20.44 0.88
CA ALA A 486 13.80 -20.58 -0.33
C ALA A 486 12.27 -20.50 -0.10
N THR A 487 11.83 -20.53 1.16
CA THR A 487 10.44 -20.41 1.61
C THR A 487 10.23 -19.26 2.61
N ASP A 488 11.25 -18.44 2.85
CA ASP A 488 11.15 -17.34 3.80
C ASP A 488 10.37 -16.19 3.17
N ASN A 489 9.08 -16.12 3.53
CA ASN A 489 8.29 -14.92 3.28
C ASN A 489 8.73 -13.79 4.23
N LEU A 490 8.23 -12.58 3.98
CA LEU A 490 8.60 -11.39 4.75
C LEU A 490 8.42 -11.58 6.26
N SER A 491 7.29 -12.15 6.70
CA SER A 491 7.01 -12.36 8.13
C SER A 491 7.95 -13.37 8.78
N ALA A 492 8.22 -14.50 8.12
CA ALA A 492 9.15 -15.50 8.62
C ALA A 492 10.58 -14.95 8.73
N TYR A 493 10.98 -14.09 7.78
CA TYR A 493 12.30 -13.47 7.79
C TYR A 493 12.41 -12.33 8.80
N GLN A 494 11.32 -11.60 9.09
CA GLN A 494 11.26 -10.61 10.17
C GLN A 494 11.54 -11.25 11.53
N THR A 495 10.95 -12.41 11.83
CA THR A 495 11.24 -13.15 13.07
C THR A 495 12.73 -13.48 13.19
N LYS A 496 13.35 -13.95 12.10
CA LYS A 496 14.79 -14.26 12.07
C LYS A 496 15.69 -13.04 12.32
N LEU A 497 15.24 -11.84 11.97
CA LEU A 497 15.95 -10.59 12.22
C LEU A 497 15.76 -10.14 13.67
N SER A 498 14.51 -10.17 14.17
CA SER A 498 14.20 -9.82 15.56
C SER A 498 14.88 -10.75 16.58
N ASP A 499 14.96 -12.05 16.29
CA ASP A 499 15.67 -13.04 17.13
C ASP A 499 17.17 -12.72 17.26
N ARG A 500 17.72 -11.92 16.35
CA ARG A 500 19.12 -11.46 16.35
C ARG A 500 19.26 -9.99 16.78
N THR A 501 18.22 -9.43 17.40
CA THR A 501 18.19 -8.01 17.81
C THR A 501 18.48 -7.03 16.65
N LEU A 502 18.10 -7.40 15.43
CA LEU A 502 18.21 -6.54 14.24
C LEU A 502 16.89 -5.84 13.97
N THR A 503 16.96 -4.58 13.55
CA THR A 503 15.79 -3.85 13.06
C THR A 503 15.63 -4.09 11.56
N TRP A 504 14.46 -3.81 11.00
CA TRP A 504 14.20 -4.10 9.58
C TRP A 504 13.29 -3.07 8.93
N THR A 505 13.51 -2.87 7.64
CA THR A 505 12.67 -2.04 6.77
C THR A 505 12.31 -2.79 5.51
N VAL A 506 11.12 -2.54 4.97
CA VAL A 506 10.72 -3.13 3.68
C VAL A 506 11.21 -2.21 2.57
N GLY A 507 12.15 -2.69 1.77
CA GLY A 507 12.60 -2.01 0.56
C GLY A 507 11.64 -2.23 -0.60
N GLU A 508 11.92 -1.56 -1.73
CA GLU A 508 11.17 -1.80 -2.96
C GLU A 508 11.33 -3.26 -3.43
N SER A 509 10.22 -3.91 -3.76
CA SER A 509 10.23 -5.29 -4.23
C SER A 509 10.95 -5.39 -5.59
N VAL A 510 11.79 -6.41 -5.74
CA VAL A 510 12.67 -6.60 -6.92
C VAL A 510 12.19 -7.78 -7.76
N TYR A 511 12.39 -7.72 -9.07
CA TYR A 511 12.21 -8.91 -9.91
C TYR A 511 13.41 -9.83 -9.75
N SER A 512 13.15 -11.12 -9.56
CA SER A 512 14.17 -12.16 -9.43
C SER A 512 13.70 -13.40 -10.16
N ASP A 513 14.54 -13.91 -11.06
CA ASP A 513 14.22 -15.11 -11.86
C ASP A 513 14.40 -16.39 -11.01
N ASP A 514 15.25 -16.34 -9.98
CA ASP A 514 15.56 -17.48 -9.10
C ASP A 514 14.61 -17.59 -7.89
N VAL A 515 13.96 -16.49 -7.50
CA VAL A 515 13.18 -16.39 -6.27
C VAL A 515 11.71 -16.20 -6.58
N ARG A 516 10.88 -17.14 -6.09
CA ARG A 516 9.43 -17.08 -6.22
C ARG A 516 8.86 -15.79 -5.64
N SER A 517 7.81 -15.28 -6.29
CA SER A 517 7.10 -14.08 -5.83
C SER A 517 6.65 -14.23 -4.37
N GLY A 518 6.84 -13.17 -3.57
CA GLY A 518 6.50 -13.12 -2.15
C GLY A 518 7.54 -13.68 -1.18
N ILE A 519 8.67 -14.20 -1.68
CA ILE A 519 9.82 -14.64 -0.89
C ILE A 519 10.89 -13.54 -0.85
N VAL A 520 11.67 -13.46 0.23
CA VAL A 520 12.79 -12.51 0.33
C VAL A 520 13.85 -12.81 -0.73
N ALA A 521 14.11 -11.83 -1.60
CA ALA A 521 15.06 -11.97 -2.71
C ALA A 521 16.42 -11.35 -2.39
N GLU A 522 16.41 -10.18 -1.75
CA GLU A 522 17.63 -9.42 -1.46
C GLU A 522 17.53 -8.79 -0.07
N VAL A 523 18.67 -8.75 0.62
CA VAL A 523 18.80 -8.11 1.93
C VAL A 523 20.03 -7.22 1.95
N THR A 524 19.92 -6.06 2.60
CA THR A 524 21.00 -5.10 2.76
C THR A 524 21.02 -4.65 4.22
N PRO A 525 22.11 -4.82 4.99
CA PRO A 525 23.41 -5.41 4.65
C PRO A 525 23.36 -6.87 4.16
N ARG A 526 24.42 -7.35 3.51
CA ARG A 526 24.39 -8.67 2.83
C ARG A 526 24.22 -9.81 3.83
N ALA A 527 23.53 -10.87 3.44
CA ALA A 527 23.43 -12.09 4.22
C ALA A 527 24.82 -12.61 4.64
N GLY A 528 24.94 -13.03 5.90
CA GLY A 528 26.21 -13.48 6.51
C GLY A 528 27.12 -12.36 7.02
N GLN A 529 26.79 -11.09 6.78
CA GLN A 529 27.56 -9.96 7.30
C GLN A 529 27.33 -9.78 8.81
N THR A 530 28.40 -9.64 9.58
CA THR A 530 28.34 -9.22 10.99
C THR A 530 28.03 -7.74 11.07
N VAL A 531 27.03 -7.38 11.87
CA VAL A 531 26.55 -6.01 12.05
C VAL A 531 26.37 -5.73 13.55
N ASP A 532 26.19 -4.46 13.90
CA ASP A 532 25.96 -4.09 15.29
C ASP A 532 24.48 -4.33 15.68
N THR A 533 24.20 -4.53 16.97
CA THR A 533 22.84 -4.68 17.49
C THR A 533 21.98 -3.45 17.13
N GLY A 534 20.71 -3.69 16.80
CA GLY A 534 19.79 -2.66 16.34
C GLY A 534 20.02 -2.17 14.90
N THR A 535 21.03 -2.67 14.17
CA THR A 535 21.26 -2.33 12.76
C THR A 535 20.01 -2.62 11.92
N GLU A 536 19.65 -1.65 11.07
CA GLU A 536 18.52 -1.79 10.15
C GLU A 536 18.90 -2.63 8.93
N VAL A 537 18.18 -3.73 8.74
CA VAL A 537 18.27 -4.59 7.56
C VAL A 537 17.10 -4.29 6.61
N THR A 538 17.40 -3.71 5.45
CA THR A 538 16.44 -3.53 4.38
C THR A 538 16.19 -4.88 3.68
N VAL A 539 14.94 -5.34 3.73
CA VAL A 539 14.48 -6.59 3.12
C VAL A 539 13.69 -6.28 1.86
N LYS A 540 14.10 -6.84 0.73
CA LYS A 540 13.38 -6.73 -0.55
C LYS A 540 12.77 -8.07 -0.93
N VAL A 541 11.46 -8.09 -1.12
CA VAL A 541 10.72 -9.29 -1.57
C VAL A 541 10.72 -9.40 -3.09
N SER A 542 10.69 -10.64 -3.59
CA SER A 542 10.61 -10.93 -5.02
C SER A 542 9.22 -10.61 -5.57
N LYS A 543 9.16 -9.96 -6.73
CA LYS A 543 7.97 -9.87 -7.59
C LYS A 543 7.82 -11.08 -8.51
N GLY A 544 8.76 -12.02 -8.49
CA GLY A 544 8.90 -13.12 -9.45
C GLY A 544 9.76 -12.73 -10.66
N ALA A 545 9.82 -13.62 -11.65
CA ALA A 545 10.50 -13.36 -12.92
C ALA A 545 9.86 -12.17 -13.64
N ARG A 546 10.66 -11.42 -14.41
CA ARG A 546 10.16 -10.24 -15.14
C ARG A 546 9.12 -10.66 -16.19
N PRO A 547 7.96 -9.99 -16.29
CA PRO A 547 6.99 -10.31 -17.32
C PRO A 547 7.57 -10.01 -18.71
N VAL A 548 7.34 -10.94 -19.62
CA VAL A 548 7.75 -10.93 -21.02
C VAL A 548 6.49 -11.07 -21.88
N LYS A 549 6.45 -10.37 -23.01
CA LYS A 549 5.36 -10.49 -23.97
C LYS A 549 5.54 -11.72 -24.84
N VAL A 550 4.48 -12.53 -24.95
CA VAL A 550 4.44 -13.66 -25.87
C VAL A 550 4.51 -13.14 -27.32
N PRO A 551 5.51 -13.57 -28.12
CA PRO A 551 5.62 -13.14 -29.50
C PRO A 551 4.52 -13.76 -30.37
N ASP A 552 4.10 -13.04 -31.40
CA ASP A 552 3.26 -13.61 -32.45
C ASP A 552 4.12 -14.51 -33.35
N VAL A 553 3.77 -15.80 -33.38
CA VAL A 553 4.46 -16.84 -34.17
C VAL A 553 3.58 -17.43 -35.27
N SER A 554 2.37 -16.91 -35.48
CA SER A 554 1.43 -17.44 -36.46
C SER A 554 2.01 -17.38 -37.89
N GLY A 555 1.89 -18.48 -38.62
CA GLY A 555 2.43 -18.64 -39.99
C GLY A 555 3.96 -18.77 -40.07
N MET A 556 4.67 -18.88 -38.94
CA MET A 556 6.11 -19.14 -38.94
C MET A 556 6.40 -20.65 -38.97
N SER A 557 7.47 -21.06 -39.63
CA SER A 557 7.97 -22.44 -39.50
C SER A 557 8.32 -22.78 -38.05
N GLU A 558 8.18 -24.05 -37.65
CA GLU A 558 8.51 -24.52 -36.29
C GLU A 558 9.87 -23.99 -35.78
N ARG A 559 10.89 -24.01 -36.63
CA ARG A 559 12.23 -23.52 -36.30
C ARG A 559 12.27 -22.00 -36.08
N GLN A 560 11.50 -21.22 -36.84
CA GLN A 560 11.41 -19.77 -36.67
C GLN A 560 10.59 -19.43 -35.41
N ALA A 561 9.47 -20.11 -35.19
CA ALA A 561 8.62 -19.95 -34.01
C ALA A 561 9.42 -20.24 -32.72
N ARG A 562 10.14 -21.36 -32.65
CA ARG A 562 10.99 -21.70 -31.50
C ARG A 562 12.03 -20.63 -31.20
N ARG A 563 12.71 -20.11 -32.23
CA ARG A 563 13.69 -19.04 -32.06
C ARG A 563 13.05 -17.73 -31.59
N ALA A 564 11.87 -17.39 -32.09
CA ALA A 564 11.15 -16.20 -31.67
C ALA A 564 10.77 -16.26 -30.18
N ILE A 565 10.23 -17.41 -29.74
CA ILE A 565 9.87 -17.67 -28.33
C ILE A 565 11.10 -17.60 -27.43
N GLU A 566 12.19 -18.30 -27.78
CA GLU A 566 13.44 -18.27 -27.03
C GLU A 566 14.06 -16.87 -26.95
N SER A 567 14.02 -16.13 -28.07
CA SER A 567 14.55 -14.76 -28.13
C SER A 567 13.77 -13.76 -27.28
N ALA A 568 12.49 -14.04 -27.04
CA ALA A 568 11.68 -13.26 -26.12
C ALA A 568 12.05 -13.54 -24.65
N GLY A 569 12.73 -14.66 -24.35
CA GLY A 569 13.05 -15.08 -22.98
C GLY A 569 12.02 -16.06 -22.41
N LEU A 570 11.33 -16.80 -23.27
CA LEU A 570 10.39 -17.87 -22.94
C LEU A 570 10.97 -19.23 -23.35
N GLU A 571 10.49 -20.30 -22.71
CA GLU A 571 10.87 -21.67 -23.06
C GLU A 571 9.81 -22.31 -23.96
N VAL A 572 10.21 -23.10 -24.95
CA VAL A 572 9.26 -23.92 -25.71
C VAL A 572 9.02 -25.20 -24.92
N GLY A 573 7.80 -25.37 -24.42
CA GLY A 573 7.34 -26.56 -23.73
C GLY A 573 6.94 -27.67 -24.71
N ASP A 574 5.70 -28.12 -24.61
CA ASP A 574 5.16 -29.16 -25.48
C ASP A 574 4.84 -28.62 -26.89
N VAL A 575 4.83 -29.52 -27.87
CA VAL A 575 4.41 -29.21 -29.24
C VAL A 575 3.12 -29.95 -29.53
N GLU A 576 2.03 -29.21 -29.69
CA GLU A 576 0.73 -29.75 -30.08
C GLU A 576 0.51 -29.59 -31.58
N ARG A 577 -0.26 -30.51 -32.15
CA ARG A 577 -0.65 -30.46 -33.57
C ARG A 577 -2.17 -30.41 -33.67
N ARG A 578 -2.69 -29.44 -34.41
CA ARG A 578 -4.12 -29.24 -34.65
C ARG A 578 -4.35 -28.86 -36.10
N PHE A 579 -5.55 -29.13 -36.61
CA PHE A 579 -5.91 -28.72 -37.95
C PHE A 579 -6.29 -27.24 -37.97
N ASP A 580 -5.81 -26.54 -38.98
CA ASP A 580 -6.17 -25.16 -39.29
C ASP A 580 -6.22 -25.02 -40.82
N GLU A 581 -7.31 -24.45 -41.33
CA GLU A 581 -7.57 -24.34 -42.77
C GLU A 581 -6.76 -23.23 -43.44
N ASP A 582 -6.25 -22.27 -42.67
CA ASP A 582 -5.52 -21.09 -43.14
C ASP A 582 -3.99 -21.26 -43.05
N VAL A 583 -3.50 -22.21 -42.25
CA VAL A 583 -2.07 -22.41 -41.96
C VAL A 583 -1.52 -23.70 -42.59
N ASP A 584 -0.39 -23.58 -43.28
CA ASP A 584 0.30 -24.72 -43.91
C ASP A 584 0.81 -25.74 -42.88
N GLY A 585 0.79 -27.02 -43.26
CA GLY A 585 1.25 -28.11 -42.40
C GLY A 585 2.71 -27.95 -41.98
N GLY A 586 2.96 -28.03 -40.66
CA GLY A 586 4.27 -27.84 -40.06
C GLY A 586 4.61 -26.40 -39.66
N ASP A 587 3.77 -25.43 -40.05
CA ASP A 587 3.87 -24.06 -39.59
C ASP A 587 3.04 -23.84 -38.31
N ALA A 588 3.42 -22.83 -37.54
CA ALA A 588 2.79 -22.52 -36.28
C ALA A 588 1.45 -21.81 -36.49
N ILE A 589 0.41 -22.36 -35.88
CA ILE A 589 -0.88 -21.67 -35.71
C ILE A 589 -0.71 -20.57 -34.67
N GLY A 590 0.04 -20.85 -33.59
CA GLY A 590 0.30 -19.93 -32.49
C GLY A 590 0.83 -20.67 -31.26
N THR A 591 0.59 -20.10 -30.09
CA THR A 591 0.90 -20.70 -28.79
C THR A 591 -0.40 -20.92 -27.98
N ASP A 592 -0.32 -21.70 -26.90
CA ASP A 592 -1.44 -21.85 -25.95
C ASP A 592 -1.84 -20.55 -25.24
N VAL A 593 -0.89 -19.62 -25.13
CA VAL A 593 -1.11 -18.25 -24.66
C VAL A 593 -1.21 -17.30 -25.86
N ASP A 594 -2.18 -16.38 -25.83
CA ASP A 594 -2.40 -15.41 -26.91
C ASP A 594 -1.19 -14.47 -27.09
N ALA A 595 -0.86 -14.18 -28.35
CA ALA A 595 0.19 -13.23 -28.69
C ALA A 595 -0.04 -11.85 -28.04
N GLY A 596 1.04 -11.23 -27.54
CA GLY A 596 1.01 -9.96 -26.84
C GLY A 596 0.64 -10.04 -25.35
N SER A 597 0.20 -11.19 -24.85
CA SER A 597 -0.02 -11.44 -23.42
C SER A 597 1.28 -11.39 -22.64
N GLU A 598 1.22 -10.93 -21.39
CA GLU A 598 2.37 -10.87 -20.49
C GLU A 598 2.43 -12.13 -19.61
N VAL A 599 3.51 -12.90 -19.74
CA VAL A 599 3.78 -14.09 -18.92
C VAL A 599 5.11 -13.92 -18.18
N PRO A 600 5.34 -14.58 -17.04
CA PRO A 600 6.64 -14.54 -16.37
C PRO A 600 7.75 -15.03 -17.33
N GLY A 601 8.90 -14.34 -17.34
CA GLY A 601 10.08 -14.80 -18.07
C GLY A 601 10.47 -16.22 -17.65
N SER A 602 11.04 -17.00 -18.57
CA SER A 602 11.31 -18.45 -18.45
C SER A 602 10.08 -19.37 -18.35
N SER A 603 8.87 -18.85 -18.53
CA SER A 603 7.68 -19.73 -18.63
C SER A 603 7.76 -20.59 -19.88
N ALA A 604 7.36 -21.86 -19.75
CA ALA A 604 7.18 -22.76 -20.88
C ALA A 604 5.84 -22.48 -21.57
N VAL A 605 5.88 -22.20 -22.87
CA VAL A 605 4.69 -22.06 -23.73
C VAL A 605 4.58 -23.24 -24.69
N THR A 606 3.36 -23.71 -24.91
CA THR A 606 3.08 -24.82 -25.82
C THR A 606 2.97 -24.28 -27.24
N LEU A 607 3.78 -24.82 -28.15
CA LEU A 607 3.76 -24.43 -29.56
C LEU A 607 2.70 -25.26 -30.29
N ILE A 608 1.75 -24.59 -30.94
CA ILE A 608 0.67 -25.23 -31.68
C ILE A 608 1.01 -25.16 -33.17
N LEU A 609 1.25 -26.31 -33.79
CA LEU A 609 1.55 -26.44 -35.22
C LEU A 609 0.33 -26.95 -36.00
N SER A 610 0.20 -26.52 -37.24
CA SER A 610 -0.79 -27.08 -38.17
C SER A 610 -0.37 -28.48 -38.62
N ASN A 611 -1.31 -29.43 -38.62
CA ASN A 611 -1.13 -30.76 -39.25
C ASN A 611 -1.83 -30.85 -40.63
N ALA A 612 -2.25 -29.73 -41.20
CA ALA A 612 -2.93 -29.71 -42.49
C ALA A 612 -2.07 -30.33 -43.60
N ILE A 613 -2.68 -31.16 -44.44
CA ILE A 613 -2.04 -31.67 -45.65
C ILE A 613 -2.58 -30.88 -46.82
N THR A 614 -1.69 -30.30 -47.63
CA THR A 614 -2.08 -29.58 -48.84
C THR A 614 -2.28 -30.57 -49.97
N VAL A 615 -3.45 -30.56 -50.60
CA VAL A 615 -3.76 -31.43 -51.74
C VAL A 615 -2.95 -30.95 -52.95
N PRO A 616 -2.08 -31.79 -53.54
CA PRO A 616 -1.32 -31.43 -54.74
C PRO A 616 -2.22 -31.28 -55.98
N ASP A 617 -1.68 -30.72 -57.05
CA ASP A 617 -2.33 -30.67 -58.35
C ASP A 617 -2.06 -31.98 -59.11
N LEU A 618 -3.09 -32.79 -59.28
CA LEU A 618 -3.04 -34.12 -59.89
C LEU A 618 -3.64 -34.13 -61.30
N GLU A 619 -4.13 -33.00 -61.82
CA GLU A 619 -4.76 -32.94 -63.14
C GLU A 619 -3.75 -33.28 -64.25
N GLY A 620 -4.12 -34.22 -65.13
CA GLY A 620 -3.27 -34.68 -66.22
C GLY A 620 -2.21 -35.71 -65.84
N MET A 621 -2.09 -36.11 -64.57
CA MET A 621 -1.31 -37.29 -64.16
C MET A 621 -2.08 -38.58 -64.43
N SER A 622 -1.37 -39.69 -64.60
CA SER A 622 -2.04 -41.00 -64.67
C SER A 622 -2.68 -41.36 -63.33
N ALA A 623 -3.76 -42.15 -63.35
CA ALA A 623 -4.45 -42.54 -62.12
C ALA A 623 -3.53 -43.27 -61.12
N ASP A 624 -2.56 -44.06 -61.61
CA ASP A 624 -1.59 -44.77 -60.78
C ASP A 624 -0.56 -43.81 -60.15
N GLU A 625 0.00 -42.87 -60.92
CA GLU A 625 0.95 -41.87 -60.41
C GLU A 625 0.28 -40.94 -59.39
N ALA A 626 -0.94 -40.48 -59.68
CA ALA A 626 -1.72 -39.64 -58.76
C ALA A 626 -2.08 -40.38 -57.47
N ALA A 627 -2.41 -41.67 -57.56
CA ALA A 627 -2.69 -42.50 -56.40
C ALA A 627 -1.46 -42.72 -55.52
N ASP A 628 -0.28 -42.91 -56.12
CA ASP A 628 0.97 -43.06 -55.38
C ASP A 628 1.38 -41.74 -54.70
N GLU A 629 1.26 -40.60 -55.38
CA GLU A 629 1.55 -39.29 -54.79
C GLU A 629 0.64 -38.96 -53.59
N LEU A 630 -0.65 -39.30 -53.68
CA LEU A 630 -1.57 -39.15 -52.55
C LEU A 630 -1.19 -40.05 -51.36
N ARG A 631 -0.82 -41.32 -51.62
CA ARG A 631 -0.40 -42.26 -50.58
C ARG A 631 0.88 -41.80 -49.88
N ASP A 632 1.82 -41.23 -50.62
CA ASP A 632 3.07 -40.68 -50.07
C ASP A 632 2.81 -39.51 -49.11
N LEU A 633 1.74 -38.75 -49.33
CA LEU A 633 1.27 -37.69 -48.44
C LEU A 633 0.38 -38.20 -47.29
N GLY A 634 0.08 -39.51 -47.24
CA GLY A 634 -0.83 -40.09 -46.24
C GLY A 634 -2.32 -39.89 -46.54
N LEU A 635 -2.65 -39.48 -47.77
CA LEU A 635 -4.01 -39.38 -48.29
C LEU A 635 -4.41 -40.68 -49.00
N SER A 636 -5.70 -40.97 -48.98
CA SER A 636 -6.32 -42.14 -49.59
C SER A 636 -6.93 -41.77 -50.95
N PRO A 637 -6.49 -42.36 -52.06
CA PRO A 637 -7.12 -42.13 -53.36
C PRO A 637 -8.51 -42.79 -53.40
N GLY A 638 -9.54 -42.00 -53.69
CA GLY A 638 -10.90 -42.46 -53.96
C GLY A 638 -11.18 -42.46 -55.45
N ALA A 639 -11.86 -43.48 -55.97
CA ALA A 639 -12.29 -43.52 -57.37
C ALA A 639 -13.67 -42.87 -57.51
N GLY A 640 -13.79 -41.86 -58.38
CA GLY A 640 -15.05 -41.25 -58.77
C GLY A 640 -15.50 -41.67 -60.17
N ASP A 641 -16.72 -41.27 -60.54
CA ASP A 641 -17.23 -41.48 -61.89
C ASP A 641 -16.39 -40.70 -62.92
N GLY A 642 -16.14 -41.33 -64.07
CA GLY A 642 -15.37 -40.72 -65.15
C GLY A 642 -16.03 -39.48 -65.74
N VAL A 643 -15.22 -38.52 -66.20
CA VAL A 643 -15.67 -37.24 -66.76
C VAL A 643 -15.39 -37.21 -68.27
N SER A 644 -16.43 -36.89 -69.05
CA SER A 644 -16.35 -36.84 -70.52
C SER A 644 -16.12 -35.44 -71.09
N ASP A 645 -16.32 -34.38 -70.31
CA ASP A 645 -16.11 -32.99 -70.76
C ASP A 645 -14.75 -32.45 -70.28
N THR A 646 -13.66 -32.97 -70.85
CA THR A 646 -12.30 -32.59 -70.44
C THR A 646 -11.31 -32.56 -71.61
N SER A 647 -10.25 -31.77 -71.44
CA SER A 647 -9.12 -31.70 -72.36
C SER A 647 -8.04 -32.76 -72.10
N VAL A 648 -8.22 -33.58 -71.06
CA VAL A 648 -7.30 -34.61 -70.57
C VAL A 648 -7.53 -35.94 -71.31
N SER A 649 -6.49 -36.74 -71.51
CA SER A 649 -6.57 -38.02 -72.25
C SER A 649 -7.14 -39.14 -71.38
N ARG A 650 -7.76 -40.15 -72.01
CA ARG A 650 -8.32 -41.31 -71.32
C ARG A 650 -7.33 -41.94 -70.33
N GLY A 651 -7.78 -42.15 -69.09
CA GLY A 651 -7.00 -42.77 -68.01
C GLY A 651 -6.17 -41.78 -67.17
N ASP A 652 -6.03 -40.54 -67.62
CA ASP A 652 -5.44 -39.47 -66.82
C ASP A 652 -6.53 -38.77 -65.99
N ILE A 653 -6.13 -38.15 -64.87
CA ILE A 653 -7.04 -37.46 -63.96
C ILE A 653 -7.57 -36.18 -64.62
N ALA A 654 -8.88 -36.10 -64.78
CA ALA A 654 -9.59 -34.97 -65.36
C ALA A 654 -10.11 -33.98 -64.31
N ALA A 655 -10.36 -34.46 -63.10
CA ALA A 655 -10.79 -33.66 -61.96
C ALA A 655 -10.44 -34.37 -60.65
N GLN A 656 -10.21 -33.58 -59.62
CA GLN A 656 -10.00 -34.04 -58.25
C GLN A 656 -10.94 -33.30 -57.28
N GLU A 657 -11.34 -33.97 -56.21
CA GLU A 657 -12.10 -33.38 -55.11
C GLU A 657 -11.53 -33.89 -53.78
N PRO A 658 -11.03 -33.01 -52.89
CA PRO A 658 -10.97 -31.55 -52.99
C PRO A 658 -10.03 -31.00 -54.07
N SER A 659 -10.21 -29.74 -54.49
CA SER A 659 -9.38 -29.11 -55.52
C SER A 659 -7.93 -28.92 -55.08
N ALA A 660 -7.00 -28.79 -56.03
CA ALA A 660 -5.59 -28.53 -55.74
C ALA A 660 -5.40 -27.29 -54.84
N GLY A 661 -4.45 -27.36 -53.91
CA GLY A 661 -4.18 -26.32 -52.91
C GLY A 661 -5.12 -26.31 -51.70
N THR A 662 -6.15 -27.16 -51.69
CA THR A 662 -7.02 -27.29 -50.51
C THR A 662 -6.25 -27.91 -49.36
N ARG A 663 -6.42 -27.39 -48.15
CA ARG A 663 -5.88 -27.96 -46.92
C ARG A 663 -6.89 -28.91 -46.31
N VAL A 664 -6.49 -30.15 -46.06
CA VAL A 664 -7.36 -31.19 -45.50
C VAL A 664 -6.86 -31.64 -44.14
N ASP A 665 -7.81 -31.95 -43.26
CA ASP A 665 -7.52 -32.54 -41.96
C ASP A 665 -7.28 -34.05 -42.11
N PRO A 666 -6.06 -34.55 -41.85
CA PRO A 666 -5.78 -36.00 -41.89
C PRO A 666 -6.62 -36.82 -40.89
N ALA A 667 -7.22 -36.21 -39.86
CA ALA A 667 -8.07 -36.91 -38.91
C ALA A 667 -9.52 -37.10 -39.41
N GLU A 668 -10.05 -36.16 -40.20
CA GLU A 668 -11.46 -36.16 -40.63
C GLU A 668 -11.64 -36.62 -42.08
N SER A 669 -10.75 -36.22 -42.99
CA SER A 669 -10.90 -36.50 -44.42
C SER A 669 -9.55 -36.79 -45.07
N THR A 670 -9.25 -38.07 -45.23
CA THR A 670 -8.08 -38.53 -45.97
C THR A 670 -8.39 -38.83 -47.43
N THR A 671 -9.67 -38.85 -47.85
CA THR A 671 -10.03 -39.31 -49.20
C THR A 671 -10.02 -38.17 -50.21
N VAL A 672 -9.21 -38.29 -51.25
CA VAL A 672 -9.25 -37.41 -52.44
C VAL A 672 -9.87 -38.20 -53.58
N THR A 673 -11.03 -37.77 -54.04
CA THR A 673 -11.74 -38.40 -55.16
C THR A 673 -11.09 -37.99 -56.47
N LEU A 674 -10.54 -38.96 -57.18
CA LEU A 674 -9.96 -38.83 -58.50
C LEU A 674 -10.98 -39.24 -59.55
N ARG A 675 -11.21 -38.39 -60.54
CA ARG A 675 -12.08 -38.68 -61.68
C ARG A 675 -11.27 -38.76 -62.94
N GLU A 676 -11.28 -39.92 -63.57
CA GLU A 676 -10.55 -40.17 -64.81
C GLU A 676 -11.29 -39.57 -66.01
N SER A 677 -10.53 -39.16 -67.03
CA SER A 677 -11.08 -38.79 -68.33
C SER A 677 -11.60 -40.02 -69.07
N THR A 678 -12.79 -39.92 -69.66
CA THR A 678 -13.31 -40.90 -70.63
C THR A 678 -13.11 -40.47 -72.09
N MET A 679 -12.38 -39.36 -72.32
CA MET A 679 -12.17 -38.80 -73.65
C MET A 679 -11.03 -39.49 -74.40
N VAL A 680 -11.35 -40.00 -75.58
CA VAL A 680 -10.38 -40.54 -76.53
C VAL A 680 -10.19 -39.58 -77.71
N ARG A 681 -9.00 -39.61 -78.33
CA ARG A 681 -8.74 -38.85 -79.55
C ARG A 681 -9.26 -39.64 -80.74
N VAL A 682 -10.19 -39.06 -81.49
CA VAL A 682 -10.75 -39.68 -82.70
C VAL A 682 -9.62 -39.88 -83.72
N PRO A 683 -9.25 -41.14 -84.07
CA PRO A 683 -8.22 -41.42 -85.04
C PRO A 683 -8.54 -40.86 -86.42
N PHE A 684 -7.49 -40.56 -87.18
CA PHE A 684 -7.62 -40.22 -88.59
C PHE A 684 -7.88 -41.49 -89.42
N VAL A 685 -9.09 -41.64 -89.95
CA VAL A 685 -9.51 -42.81 -90.73
C VAL A 685 -9.93 -42.51 -92.16
N ILE A 686 -9.95 -41.22 -92.57
CA ILE A 686 -10.24 -40.81 -93.95
C ILE A 686 -9.27 -41.49 -94.93
N GLY A 687 -9.81 -42.09 -95.99
CA GLY A 687 -9.06 -42.82 -97.02
C GLY A 687 -8.80 -44.31 -96.73
N ARG A 688 -9.04 -44.78 -95.49
CA ARG A 688 -8.99 -46.21 -95.13
C ARG A 688 -10.23 -46.96 -95.64
N SER A 689 -10.16 -48.29 -95.72
CA SER A 689 -11.35 -49.13 -95.93
C SER A 689 -12.26 -49.07 -94.71
N VAL A 690 -13.57 -49.27 -94.88
CA VAL A 690 -14.53 -49.33 -93.77
C VAL A 690 -14.06 -50.29 -92.69
N ASP A 691 -13.72 -51.53 -93.02
CA ASP A 691 -13.25 -52.52 -92.03
C ASP A 691 -12.04 -52.04 -91.21
N SER A 692 -11.06 -51.38 -91.86
CA SER A 692 -9.87 -50.87 -91.19
C SER A 692 -10.13 -49.59 -90.40
N ALA A 693 -11.10 -48.79 -90.83
CA ALA A 693 -11.53 -47.57 -90.16
C ALA A 693 -12.37 -47.89 -88.92
N THR A 694 -13.34 -48.80 -89.08
CA THR A 694 -14.19 -49.32 -88.00
C THR A 694 -13.34 -49.93 -86.91
N LYS A 695 -12.42 -50.84 -87.26
CA LYS A 695 -11.52 -51.44 -86.28
C LYS A 695 -10.68 -50.40 -85.54
N ALA A 696 -10.12 -49.41 -86.25
CA ALA A 696 -9.31 -48.37 -85.61
C ALA A 696 -10.09 -47.45 -84.66
N LEU A 697 -11.40 -47.28 -84.88
CA LEU A 697 -12.30 -46.50 -84.01
C LEU A 697 -12.81 -47.34 -82.83
N GLU A 698 -13.18 -48.60 -83.08
CA GLU A 698 -13.57 -49.57 -82.06
C GLU A 698 -12.42 -49.91 -81.10
N ASP A 699 -11.17 -49.97 -81.60
CA ASP A 699 -9.97 -50.15 -80.78
C ASP A 699 -9.79 -49.01 -79.75
N GLU A 700 -10.31 -47.80 -80.05
CA GLU A 700 -10.36 -46.66 -79.12
C GLU A 700 -11.65 -46.62 -78.28
N GLY A 701 -12.58 -47.56 -78.49
CA GLY A 701 -13.86 -47.65 -77.77
C GLY A 701 -14.96 -46.72 -78.31
N LEU A 702 -14.85 -46.27 -79.56
CA LEU A 702 -15.87 -45.46 -80.23
C LEU A 702 -16.83 -46.34 -81.03
N GLU A 703 -18.11 -45.96 -81.05
CA GLU A 703 -19.10 -46.63 -81.90
C GLU A 703 -19.01 -46.11 -83.33
N VAL A 704 -19.29 -46.96 -84.32
CA VAL A 704 -19.12 -46.58 -85.74
C VAL A 704 -20.44 -46.72 -86.48
N ALA A 705 -20.89 -45.61 -87.06
CA ALA A 705 -22.04 -45.60 -87.97
C ALA A 705 -21.54 -45.38 -89.40
N VAL A 706 -21.91 -46.27 -90.32
CA VAL A 706 -21.50 -46.17 -91.73
C VAL A 706 -22.68 -45.72 -92.59
N GLU A 707 -22.54 -44.58 -93.25
CA GLU A 707 -23.48 -44.03 -94.22
C GLU A 707 -22.92 -44.23 -95.64
N GLY A 708 -23.34 -45.29 -96.32
CA GLY A 708 -22.94 -45.57 -97.71
C GLY A 708 -22.72 -47.05 -97.98
N ARG A 709 -21.72 -47.36 -98.82
CA ARG A 709 -21.27 -48.73 -99.11
C ARG A 709 -20.39 -49.28 -97.99
N GLU A 710 -20.70 -50.49 -97.54
CA GLU A 710 -19.93 -51.21 -96.51
C GLU A 710 -18.54 -51.65 -96.99
N ASP A 711 -18.33 -51.82 -98.31
CA ASP A 711 -17.05 -52.17 -98.94
C ASP A 711 -16.28 -50.95 -99.48
N GLY A 712 -16.76 -49.73 -99.19
CA GLY A 712 -16.23 -48.47 -99.70
C GLY A 712 -14.99 -47.94 -98.96
N ARG A 713 -14.50 -46.78 -99.41
CA ARG A 713 -13.46 -46.01 -98.69
C ARG A 713 -14.10 -44.82 -97.98
N VAL A 714 -13.62 -44.54 -96.77
CA VAL A 714 -14.09 -43.40 -95.97
C VAL A 714 -13.70 -42.09 -96.65
N ILE A 715 -14.69 -41.27 -97.01
CA ILE A 715 -14.47 -39.91 -97.57
C ILE A 715 -14.57 -38.82 -96.52
N THR A 716 -15.44 -38.99 -95.53
CA THR A 716 -15.60 -38.04 -94.43
C THR A 716 -15.86 -38.80 -93.13
N GLN A 717 -15.35 -38.26 -92.03
CA GLN A 717 -15.65 -38.71 -90.68
C GLN A 717 -16.19 -37.53 -89.87
N SER A 718 -17.18 -37.78 -88.99
CA SER A 718 -17.70 -36.81 -88.04
C SER A 718 -17.99 -37.51 -86.71
N PRO A 719 -17.45 -37.06 -85.56
CA PRO A 719 -16.50 -35.94 -85.38
C PRO A 719 -15.21 -36.04 -86.20
N GLY A 720 -14.61 -34.87 -86.49
CA GLY A 720 -13.45 -34.75 -87.39
C GLY A 720 -12.19 -35.47 -86.87
N PRO A 721 -11.18 -35.69 -87.72
CA PRO A 721 -9.94 -36.31 -87.25
C PRO A 721 -9.28 -35.46 -86.16
N THR A 722 -8.70 -36.11 -85.16
CA THR A 722 -8.03 -35.49 -84.00
C THR A 722 -8.94 -34.71 -83.03
N SER A 723 -10.27 -34.69 -83.26
CA SER A 723 -11.22 -34.22 -82.25
C SER A 723 -11.27 -35.19 -81.07
N ARG A 724 -11.85 -34.77 -79.95
CA ARG A 724 -12.09 -35.63 -78.79
C ARG A 724 -13.54 -36.10 -78.78
N ALA A 725 -13.75 -37.36 -78.41
CA ALA A 725 -15.06 -37.98 -78.24
C ALA A 725 -15.02 -38.89 -77.02
N ALA A 726 -16.15 -39.04 -76.32
CA ALA A 726 -16.26 -39.93 -75.18
C ALA A 726 -16.30 -41.40 -75.64
N VAL A 727 -15.84 -42.31 -74.80
CA VAL A 727 -16.03 -43.75 -75.05
C VAL A 727 -17.53 -44.05 -75.20
N GLY A 728 -17.90 -44.75 -76.28
CA GLY A 728 -19.30 -45.01 -76.65
C GLY A 728 -19.92 -43.96 -77.59
N ASP A 729 -19.26 -42.83 -77.85
CA ASP A 729 -19.75 -41.87 -78.84
C ASP A 729 -19.68 -42.44 -80.25
N THR A 730 -20.69 -42.14 -81.06
CA THR A 730 -20.77 -42.60 -82.44
C THR A 730 -20.00 -41.69 -83.39
N VAL A 731 -19.00 -42.25 -84.09
CA VAL A 731 -18.33 -41.62 -85.23
C VAL A 731 -19.01 -42.05 -86.53
N THR A 732 -19.59 -41.09 -87.24
CA THR A 732 -20.24 -41.34 -88.53
C THR A 732 -19.22 -41.26 -89.67
N LEU A 733 -19.11 -42.35 -90.42
CA LEU A 733 -18.27 -42.49 -91.61
C LEU A 733 -19.14 -42.45 -92.86
N ARG A 734 -18.80 -41.58 -93.83
CA ARG A 734 -19.42 -41.63 -95.17
C ARG A 734 -18.48 -42.28 -96.16
N THR A 735 -19.04 -43.07 -97.06
CA THR A 735 -18.26 -43.86 -98.04
C THR A 735 -18.74 -43.64 -99.49
N LEU A 736 -17.85 -43.92 -100.45
CA LEU A 736 -18.12 -43.93 -101.90
C LEU A 736 -18.26 -45.35 -102.47
#